data_AF-A0A9W8NJZ2-F1
#
_entry.id   AF-A0A9W8NJZ2-F1
#
_cell.length_a   1.000
_cell.length_b   1.000
_cell.length_c   1.000
_cell.angle_alpha   90.00
_cell.angle_beta   90.00
_cell.angle_gamma   90.00
#
_symmetry.space_group_name_H-M   'P 1'
#
loop_
_entity.id
_entity.type
_entity.pdbx_description
1 polymer ?
#
loop_
_entity_poly.entity_id
_entity_poly.type
_entity_poly.pdbx_seq_one_letter_code
_entity_poly.pdbx_strand_id
1 'polypeptide(L)'
;MMALRKLLLFHIASPGPPSLAVQNADQSDSDSFISDDSSCDNPSTDSPLSLESNVPCEDKSFKPRVSPAKEEWDRRKTQNDEENEFIDELMTYEGLEEVKRQFLNIKSMIEVSKQSGHRLSSGRFNIVLQGNPGTGKTTIARLYGKFLKSLHALPVVHWTQEELSGTQITNKGPKEVEQKLTEMVKTTGSGETSGGVLIIDEAYQLVSPYAGSFGRSALDIILTFMEKEAGKLAIVFVGYKDEMEAFLQHNHGLGSRIPYTMDFKDFTNQELWMIFCKHMAHQWTEGVQVEQGVGGLYMRCTIRRLGSGRGRKGFGNARAVQNLLDHIAQRQARRLIEEGESGKTTDYHLLTKEDLLGPDPSMVLDTSDAFSELQKLVGLEKVKENVMALIDSMKMNYQRELHEVQPLRISLNQVFVGRPGTGKTTVARLYGRILVDLGFLSRDEVIFKTPADFIGDCLGKSELLTKNILEASIGKVLVIDEAYMLDPGSPSKDYDKYKAGIIDTIVSMVQGQQFEDRCIILVGYEDKIRTMFNNANPGLSRRFPIDPSQIFRFDDFTIEQLELILHSKMRDQDLACTDEALVAARGILNNALATGNCTNVGIVDRALDTTIMNYTKRVSRIKDRGANPKIQAVDFNPNVSKILKVDYRTDMEGRIHHSLINRLMRYQTSYQMAKHRRISLNKAHLIPTRFLFRGSPGTGKTTMAKFMSKLFFDIGYISTPDIVEYSATDLIGQYLGQTRHKTREKLTDAFSRFLVINDVHHLLDGLYETQALDELAHFLSQPVNRRNIVVALSGDKKSITELMKRPNIFTVFREIIDFEDLSPDDCITLLGQELVCNEFGEEAQFAENPDSSEYGRIRKLFYKMQSMISWNNAHDVKHLATQVMVRFLELNNSGDEKKVPPTSIIMDCMEESIMQQRGLKTRRGSQDCPEKNHRYEELYRGSDPYTFPWSRQSTSPSPPRAPLSSRYQPMPELSTDMGIQPVTRTSTNETWESAVSFLPQNPRTRAEAEQFCCTVRDERKNSMKEEIPAKREEGVSGSVWNQVQKSIEDEKTEQATLEELDKELQEAGEALIQATKDELKTRQRSHDQAHALYHDYNLRLQHKQKIQRALQKMGTCELGYVWRRVGESGEYRCAGGSHFVNDDEINNMVEYEA
;
A
#
# COMPACT_ATOMS: atom_id res chain seq x y z
N MET A 1 -26.47 30.09 14.31
CA MET A 1 -25.69 31.08 15.11
C MET A 1 -26.59 31.90 16.04
N MET A 2 -27.20 31.28 17.06
CA MET A 2 -27.84 32.00 18.18
C MET A 2 -27.99 31.16 19.46
N ALA A 3 -27.40 29.96 19.53
CA ALA A 3 -27.51 29.06 20.69
C ALA A 3 -26.17 28.77 21.41
N LEU A 4 -25.04 29.30 20.92
CA LEU A 4 -23.70 29.03 21.47
C LEU A 4 -23.08 30.25 22.19
N ARG A 5 -23.91 31.20 22.62
CA ARG A 5 -23.49 32.44 23.32
C ARG A 5 -23.90 32.48 24.80
N LYS A 6 -24.27 31.34 25.40
CA LYS A 6 -24.95 31.30 26.71
C LYS A 6 -24.26 30.50 27.82
N LEU A 7 -22.98 30.12 27.69
CA LEU A 7 -22.31 29.29 28.71
C LEU A 7 -20.94 29.76 29.21
N LEU A 8 -20.53 31.01 28.96
CA LEU A 8 -19.22 31.53 29.41
C LEU A 8 -19.29 32.97 29.98
N LEU A 9 -20.21 33.24 30.92
CA LEU A 9 -20.20 34.47 31.72
C LEU A 9 -20.78 34.21 33.12
N PHE A 10 -19.89 34.10 34.13
CA PHE A 10 -20.03 34.36 35.59
C PHE A 10 -18.83 33.66 36.27
N HIS A 11 -17.82 34.29 36.86
CA HIS A 11 -17.82 35.37 37.85
C HIS A 11 -16.64 36.33 37.69
N ILE A 12 -16.92 37.62 37.82
CA ILE A 12 -15.98 38.73 38.10
C ILE A 12 -16.24 39.18 39.54
N ALA A 13 -15.18 39.41 40.33
CA ALA A 13 -15.15 40.47 41.33
C ALA A 13 -13.69 40.85 41.68
N SER A 14 -13.26 42.05 41.30
CA SER A 14 -12.16 42.80 41.93
C SER A 14 -12.71 43.63 43.10
N PRO A 15 -11.88 44.17 44.03
CA PRO A 15 -11.24 45.47 43.78
C PRO A 15 -9.88 45.75 44.49
N GLY A 16 -8.99 46.51 43.83
CA GLY A 16 -8.31 47.70 44.40
C GLY A 16 -6.91 47.60 45.08
N PRO A 17 -5.97 48.56 44.86
CA PRO A 17 -4.53 48.60 45.31
C PRO A 17 -4.34 49.54 46.56
N PRO A 18 -3.16 50.05 47.07
CA PRO A 18 -1.76 50.12 46.53
C PRO A 18 -0.54 50.06 47.55
N SER A 19 0.68 50.24 47.02
CA SER A 19 1.85 51.02 47.55
C SER A 19 3.03 50.39 48.37
N LEU A 20 4.25 50.69 47.86
CA LEU A 20 5.51 51.17 48.49
C LEU A 20 6.03 50.61 49.84
N ALA A 21 7.29 50.14 49.87
CA ALA A 21 8.42 50.81 50.56
C ALA A 21 9.71 49.95 50.65
N VAL A 22 10.83 50.69 50.67
CA VAL A 22 12.26 50.35 50.77
C VAL A 22 12.70 50.23 52.25
N GLN A 23 13.78 49.47 52.54
CA GLN A 23 14.92 49.77 53.46
C GLN A 23 15.58 48.46 53.96
N ASN A 24 16.83 48.17 53.58
CA ASN A 24 18.13 48.49 54.22
C ASN A 24 18.65 47.37 55.13
N ALA A 25 19.87 46.89 54.89
CA ALA A 25 21.00 46.96 55.85
C ALA A 25 22.27 46.32 55.25
N ASP A 26 23.32 47.12 55.20
CA ASP A 26 24.72 46.73 55.04
C ASP A 26 25.18 45.74 56.13
N GLN A 27 26.15 44.89 55.82
CA GLN A 27 27.49 45.00 56.43
C GLN A 27 28.50 44.01 55.81
N SER A 28 29.71 44.54 55.69
CA SER A 28 30.94 44.00 55.14
C SER A 28 31.65 43.04 56.11
N ASP A 29 32.69 42.39 55.56
CA ASP A 29 34.00 42.01 56.14
C ASP A 29 34.33 40.57 55.71
N SER A 30 35.15 40.34 54.68
CA SER A 30 36.62 40.48 54.56
C SER A 30 37.43 39.40 55.29
N ASP A 31 38.53 39.02 54.62
CA ASP A 31 39.64 38.15 55.02
C ASP A 31 39.45 36.65 54.72
N SER A 32 40.04 36.03 53.68
CA SER A 32 41.40 35.98 53.13
C SER A 32 42.37 35.02 53.85
N PHE A 33 42.97 34.16 53.02
CA PHE A 33 44.33 33.59 53.06
C PHE A 33 44.61 32.18 53.63
N ILE A 34 45.26 31.38 52.74
CA ILE A 34 46.44 30.48 52.94
C ILE A 34 46.17 29.13 53.61
N SER A 35 46.81 28.01 53.28
CA SER A 35 47.45 27.39 52.11
C SER A 35 47.90 25.98 52.56
N ASP A 36 48.15 25.11 51.57
CA ASP A 36 49.12 24.00 51.55
C ASP A 36 48.90 22.64 52.26
N ASP A 37 49.00 21.62 51.40
CA ASP A 37 49.76 20.36 51.49
C ASP A 37 49.43 19.30 52.56
N SER A 38 49.00 18.12 52.11
CA SER A 38 49.92 16.99 51.82
C SER A 38 49.23 15.61 51.75
N SER A 39 49.50 14.93 50.64
CA SER A 39 49.78 13.49 50.42
C SER A 39 49.03 12.33 51.14
N CYS A 40 48.60 11.40 50.26
CA CYS A 40 48.79 9.93 50.23
C CYS A 40 47.80 8.92 50.87
N ASP A 41 47.36 8.02 49.97
CA ASP A 41 47.05 6.57 50.10
C ASP A 41 45.61 6.05 50.34
N ASN A 42 44.90 5.80 49.22
CA ASN A 42 44.15 4.60 48.72
C ASN A 42 43.59 3.52 49.70
N PRO A 43 42.63 2.64 49.28
CA PRO A 43 41.54 2.74 48.29
C PRO A 43 40.19 2.09 48.75
N SER A 44 39.19 2.11 47.85
CA SER A 44 38.00 1.24 47.74
C SER A 44 36.74 1.54 48.57
N THR A 45 35.70 2.04 47.89
CA THR A 45 34.41 1.33 47.69
C THR A 45 33.50 2.12 46.75
N ASP A 46 33.02 1.43 45.70
CA ASP A 46 32.14 1.91 44.64
C ASP A 46 30.70 2.17 45.12
N SER A 47 30.09 3.26 44.62
CA SER A 47 28.74 3.37 43.99
C SER A 47 28.09 4.74 44.27
N PRO A 48 27.25 5.31 43.38
CA PRO A 48 27.13 5.16 41.94
C PRO A 48 27.28 6.50 41.19
N LEU A 49 27.96 6.43 40.04
CA LEU A 49 28.13 7.51 39.07
C LEU A 49 26.78 8.08 38.61
N SER A 50 26.51 9.33 38.98
CA SER A 50 25.60 10.19 38.23
C SER A 50 26.20 10.42 36.85
N LEU A 51 25.52 9.91 35.81
CA LEU A 51 25.75 10.27 34.41
C LEU A 51 25.45 11.77 34.24
N GLU A 52 26.42 12.61 34.55
CA GLU A 52 26.46 13.97 34.03
C GLU A 52 26.66 13.88 32.52
N SER A 53 25.57 14.08 31.80
CA SER A 53 25.62 14.38 30.38
C SER A 53 26.45 15.65 30.19
N ASN A 54 27.70 15.48 29.75
CA ASN A 54 28.53 16.56 29.20
C ASN A 54 27.86 17.12 27.93
N VAL A 55 26.84 17.96 28.13
CA VAL A 55 26.35 18.88 27.10
C VAL A 55 27.07 20.20 27.35
N PRO A 56 27.93 20.67 26.43
CA PRO A 56 28.49 22.01 26.57
C PRO A 56 27.34 23.01 26.61
N CYS A 57 27.24 23.77 27.69
CA CYS A 57 26.34 24.90 27.78
C CYS A 57 26.75 25.90 26.68
N GLU A 58 26.01 25.92 25.56
CA GLU A 58 26.29 26.88 24.48
C GLU A 58 26.16 28.30 25.04
N ASP A 59 27.24 29.06 24.97
CA ASP A 59 27.30 30.48 25.33
C ASP A 59 26.14 31.22 24.66
N LYS A 60 25.23 31.75 25.48
CA LYS A 60 24.01 32.43 25.01
C LYS A 60 24.32 33.73 24.25
N SER A 61 25.58 34.18 24.26
CA SER A 61 26.06 35.34 23.51
C SER A 61 26.80 34.92 22.24
N PHE A 62 26.33 35.37 21.07
CA PHE A 62 27.13 35.29 19.84
C PHE A 62 28.27 36.31 19.91
N LYS A 63 29.42 35.89 20.43
CA LYS A 63 30.67 36.67 20.40
C LYS A 63 31.59 36.12 19.30
N PRO A 64 32.36 36.96 18.59
CA PRO A 64 33.37 36.50 17.65
C PRO A 64 34.40 35.62 18.37
N ARG A 65 34.66 34.43 17.85
CA ARG A 65 35.77 33.59 18.33
C ARG A 65 37.08 34.08 17.75
N VAL A 66 38.13 34.03 18.55
CA VAL A 66 39.48 34.29 18.06
C VAL A 66 39.98 33.05 17.31
N SER A 67 40.59 33.28 16.15
CA SER A 67 41.11 32.22 15.26
C SER A 67 42.54 31.85 15.67
N PRO A 68 42.80 30.64 16.19
CA PRO A 68 44.16 30.24 16.59
C PRO A 68 45.14 30.25 15.42
N ALA A 69 44.68 29.91 14.21
CA ALA A 69 45.54 29.95 13.02
C ALA A 69 45.92 31.38 12.63
N LYS A 70 45.01 32.35 12.84
CA LYS A 70 45.30 33.77 12.63
C LYS A 70 46.30 34.29 13.66
N GLU A 71 46.12 33.95 14.94
CA GLU A 71 47.09 34.30 15.99
C GLU A 71 48.48 33.74 15.69
N GLU A 72 48.57 32.49 15.24
CA GLU A 72 49.83 31.88 14.81
C GLU A 72 50.46 32.61 13.62
N TRP A 73 49.65 33.04 12.64
CA TRP A 73 50.14 33.82 11.50
C TRP A 73 50.60 35.23 11.88
N ASP A 74 49.85 35.92 12.74
CA ASP A 74 50.23 37.22 13.28
C ASP A 74 51.51 37.12 14.13
N ARG A 75 51.69 36.00 14.86
CA ARG A 75 52.95 35.67 15.55
C ARG A 75 54.12 35.47 14.58
N ARG A 76 53.92 34.76 13.46
CA ARG A 76 54.95 34.57 12.43
C ARG A 76 55.34 35.87 11.73
N LYS A 77 54.38 36.75 11.44
CA LYS A 77 54.64 38.10 10.91
C LYS A 77 55.52 38.91 11.85
N THR A 78 55.20 38.89 13.15
CA THR A 78 55.93 39.70 14.14
C THR A 78 57.29 39.12 14.54
N GLN A 79 57.45 37.78 14.61
CA GLN A 79 58.67 37.13 15.07
C GLN A 79 59.65 36.77 13.95
N ASN A 80 59.15 36.39 12.78
CA ASN A 80 59.96 35.85 11.67
C ASN A 80 59.96 36.76 10.43
N ASP A 81 59.28 37.91 10.46
CA ASP A 81 59.13 38.84 9.32
C ASP A 81 58.59 38.14 8.05
N GLU A 82 57.69 37.17 8.25
CA GLU A 82 57.07 36.41 7.16
C GLU A 82 55.93 37.20 6.53
N GLU A 83 55.85 37.27 5.19
CA GLU A 83 54.75 37.92 4.49
C GLU A 83 54.12 37.01 3.41
N ASN A 84 52.79 37.03 3.29
CA ASN A 84 52.08 36.41 2.18
C ASN A 84 50.66 36.96 2.05
N GLU A 85 50.41 37.75 0.99
CA GLU A 85 49.11 38.38 0.71
C GLU A 85 47.95 37.36 0.71
N PHE A 86 48.16 36.16 0.18
CA PHE A 86 47.10 35.14 0.06
C PHE A 86 46.81 34.43 1.38
N ILE A 87 47.79 34.32 2.29
CA ILE A 87 47.52 33.87 3.67
C ILE A 87 46.80 34.97 4.43
N ASP A 88 47.18 36.24 4.26
CA ASP A 88 46.44 37.35 4.88
C ASP A 88 44.98 37.38 4.40
N GLU A 89 44.73 37.20 3.09
CA GLU A 89 43.39 37.03 2.52
C GLU A 89 42.67 35.83 3.18
N LEU A 90 43.32 34.66 3.27
CA LEU A 90 42.76 33.46 3.89
C LEU A 90 42.33 33.70 5.34
N MET A 91 43.10 34.46 6.11
CA MET A 91 42.82 34.78 7.51
C MET A 91 41.62 35.73 7.69
N THR A 92 41.15 36.39 6.63
CA THR A 92 39.92 37.22 6.67
C THR A 92 38.62 36.41 6.55
N TYR A 93 38.70 35.18 6.02
CA TYR A 93 37.53 34.29 5.91
C TYR A 93 37.12 33.75 7.28
N GLU A 94 35.81 33.65 7.50
CA GLU A 94 35.25 33.14 8.76
C GLU A 94 35.37 31.63 8.87
N GLY A 95 35.73 31.15 10.07
CA GLY A 95 35.95 29.73 10.33
C GLY A 95 37.14 29.15 9.56
N LEU A 96 36.97 27.95 8.98
CA LEU A 96 37.98 27.25 8.17
C LEU A 96 39.32 27.01 8.89
N GLU A 97 39.31 26.83 10.21
CA GLU A 97 40.53 26.71 11.02
C GLU A 97 41.47 25.58 10.57
N GLU A 98 40.92 24.42 10.18
CA GLU A 98 41.71 23.31 9.66
C GLU A 98 42.42 23.70 8.36
N VAL A 99 41.70 24.38 7.46
CA VAL A 99 42.22 24.83 6.17
C VAL A 99 43.32 25.88 6.38
N LYS A 100 43.07 26.87 7.25
CA LYS A 100 44.06 27.90 7.63
C LYS A 100 45.36 27.26 8.13
N ARG A 101 45.24 26.28 9.03
CA ARG A 101 46.39 25.53 9.56
C ARG A 101 47.14 24.74 8.48
N GLN A 102 46.42 24.10 7.57
CA GLN A 102 47.03 23.36 6.46
C GLN A 102 47.81 24.28 5.51
N PHE A 103 47.32 25.49 5.21
CA PHE A 103 48.09 26.49 4.42
C PHE A 103 49.40 26.87 5.12
N LEU A 104 49.38 27.12 6.43
CA LEU A 104 50.58 27.41 7.22
C LEU A 104 51.57 26.24 7.19
N ASN A 105 51.07 25.01 7.29
CA ASN A 105 51.91 23.79 7.22
C ASN A 105 52.56 23.63 5.84
N ILE A 106 51.80 23.83 4.76
CA ILE A 106 52.31 23.74 3.38
C ILE A 106 53.37 24.84 3.14
N LYS A 107 53.14 26.07 3.61
CA LYS A 107 54.14 27.15 3.53
C LYS A 107 55.44 26.75 4.22
N SER A 108 55.36 26.32 5.49
CA SER A 108 56.52 25.87 6.25
C SER A 108 57.25 24.72 5.57
N MET A 109 56.52 23.74 5.00
CA MET A 109 57.13 22.63 4.27
C MET A 109 57.90 23.12 3.04
N ILE A 110 57.33 24.03 2.24
CA ILE A 110 57.97 24.57 1.03
C ILE A 110 59.23 25.36 1.41
N GLU A 111 59.15 26.19 2.44
CA GLU A 111 60.28 27.01 2.92
C GLU A 111 61.43 26.15 3.44
N VAL A 112 61.12 25.15 4.29
CA VAL A 112 62.11 24.18 4.78
C VAL A 112 62.72 23.40 3.61
N SER A 113 61.92 23.01 2.61
CA SER A 113 62.41 22.31 1.42
C SER A 113 63.37 23.17 0.60
N LYS A 114 63.08 24.48 0.45
CA LYS A 114 63.99 25.42 -0.22
C LYS A 114 65.30 25.59 0.53
N GLN A 115 65.24 25.73 1.86
CA GLN A 115 66.43 25.94 2.70
C GLN A 115 67.30 24.69 2.82
N SER A 116 66.69 23.50 2.87
CA SER A 116 67.40 22.21 2.95
C SER A 116 67.97 21.73 1.61
N GLY A 117 67.79 22.49 0.52
CA GLY A 117 68.25 22.10 -0.82
C GLY A 117 67.47 20.93 -1.43
N HIS A 118 66.33 20.54 -0.85
CA HIS A 118 65.44 19.55 -1.43
C HIS A 118 64.81 20.12 -2.71
N ARG A 119 64.90 19.35 -3.81
CA ARG A 119 64.35 19.79 -5.10
C ARG A 119 62.83 19.88 -5.03
N LEU A 120 62.30 21.10 -5.04
CA LEU A 120 60.85 21.34 -5.19
C LEU A 120 60.28 20.79 -6.50
N SER A 121 61.12 20.56 -7.53
CA SER A 121 60.71 19.97 -8.80
C SER A 121 60.20 18.52 -8.69
N SER A 122 60.43 17.83 -7.57
CA SER A 122 59.81 16.53 -7.27
C SER A 122 58.60 16.63 -6.32
N GLY A 123 58.27 17.83 -5.85
CA GLY A 123 57.17 18.06 -4.91
C GLY A 123 55.81 17.86 -5.57
N ARG A 124 54.93 17.10 -4.91
CA ARG A 124 53.53 16.93 -5.32
C ARG A 124 52.67 17.90 -4.52
N PHE A 125 51.96 18.80 -5.20
CA PHE A 125 51.07 19.78 -4.58
C PHE A 125 49.59 19.52 -4.91
N ASN A 126 49.28 18.32 -5.41
CA ASN A 126 47.91 17.88 -5.66
C ASN A 126 47.14 17.81 -4.35
N ILE A 127 45.87 18.19 -4.37
CA ILE A 127 45.06 18.29 -3.16
C ILE A 127 43.60 17.94 -3.42
N VAL A 128 42.95 17.29 -2.45
CA VAL A 128 41.50 17.13 -2.39
C VAL A 128 40.91 18.15 -1.44
N LEU A 129 39.92 18.91 -1.88
CA LEU A 129 39.10 19.79 -1.05
C LEU A 129 37.69 19.19 -0.95
N GLN A 130 37.32 18.70 0.23
CA GLN A 130 36.06 17.99 0.41
C GLN A 130 35.23 18.55 1.56
N GLY A 131 33.90 18.54 1.40
CA GLY A 131 32.96 19.02 2.43
C GLY A 131 31.62 19.43 1.83
N ASN A 132 30.67 19.84 2.67
CA ASN A 132 29.31 20.18 2.25
C ASN A 132 29.24 21.39 1.28
N PRO A 133 28.12 21.59 0.56
CA PRO A 133 27.93 22.76 -0.29
C PRO A 133 28.06 24.08 0.48
N GLY A 134 28.59 25.11 -0.17
CA GLY A 134 28.66 26.46 0.41
C GLY A 134 29.62 26.65 1.60
N THR A 135 30.55 25.71 1.83
CA THR A 135 31.65 25.87 2.81
C THR A 135 32.85 26.66 2.26
N GLY A 136 32.81 27.08 0.98
CA GLY A 136 33.87 27.90 0.37
C GLY A 136 34.95 27.13 -0.41
N LYS A 137 34.77 25.83 -0.68
CA LYS A 137 35.77 24.97 -1.35
C LYS A 137 36.33 25.56 -2.65
N THR A 138 35.47 25.95 -3.61
CA THR A 138 35.89 26.51 -4.90
C THR A 138 36.62 27.85 -4.73
N THR A 139 36.21 28.67 -3.76
CA THR A 139 36.89 29.92 -3.41
C THR A 139 38.31 29.65 -2.91
N ILE A 140 38.47 28.71 -1.99
CA ILE A 140 39.79 28.32 -1.46
C ILE A 140 40.63 27.60 -2.52
N ALA A 141 40.04 26.82 -3.43
CA ALA A 141 40.75 26.20 -4.55
C ALA A 141 41.47 27.25 -5.42
N ARG A 142 40.77 28.35 -5.74
CA ARG A 142 41.33 29.46 -6.49
C ARG A 142 42.44 30.17 -5.72
N LEU A 143 42.24 30.37 -4.42
CA LEU A 143 43.24 30.98 -3.54
C LEU A 143 44.49 30.10 -3.40
N TYR A 144 44.33 28.79 -3.32
CA TYR A 144 45.44 27.82 -3.25
C TYR A 144 46.35 27.91 -4.49
N GLY A 145 45.78 28.09 -5.68
CA GLY A 145 46.57 28.32 -6.90
C GLY A 145 47.42 29.59 -6.83
N LYS A 146 46.83 30.72 -6.42
CA LYS A 146 47.55 31.98 -6.22
C LYS A 146 48.64 31.85 -5.13
N PHE A 147 48.32 31.15 -4.05
CA PHE A 147 49.25 30.84 -2.95
C PHE A 147 50.47 30.05 -3.44
N LEU A 148 50.29 28.97 -4.20
CA LEU A 148 51.40 28.20 -4.77
C LEU A 148 52.26 29.03 -5.73
N LYS A 149 51.64 29.91 -6.52
CA LYS A 149 52.36 30.85 -7.40
C LYS A 149 53.24 31.80 -6.59
N SER A 150 52.71 32.38 -5.51
CA SER A 150 53.45 33.33 -4.66
C SER A 150 54.69 32.69 -4.03
N LEU A 151 54.57 31.43 -3.61
CA LEU A 151 55.66 30.68 -3.01
C LEU A 151 56.61 30.09 -4.04
N HIS A 152 56.40 30.31 -5.34
CA HIS A 152 57.21 29.68 -6.40
C HIS A 152 57.32 28.16 -6.19
N ALA A 153 56.22 27.53 -5.77
CA ALA A 153 56.20 26.11 -5.39
C ALA A 153 56.42 25.20 -6.61
N LEU A 154 55.97 25.66 -7.79
CA LEU A 154 56.22 25.04 -9.09
C LEU A 154 57.26 25.89 -9.85
N PRO A 155 58.42 25.34 -10.25
CA PRO A 155 59.45 26.05 -11.02
C PRO A 155 59.04 26.26 -12.49
N VAL A 156 58.04 27.12 -12.72
CA VAL A 156 57.51 27.45 -14.05
C VAL A 156 57.60 28.95 -14.32
N VAL A 157 57.90 29.32 -15.58
CA VAL A 157 58.01 30.72 -16.03
C VAL A 157 56.64 31.25 -16.41
N HIS A 158 55.85 30.45 -17.14
CA HIS A 158 54.50 30.80 -17.56
C HIS A 158 53.48 30.07 -16.68
N TRP A 159 52.71 30.83 -15.91
CA TRP A 159 51.71 30.31 -14.98
C TRP A 159 50.30 30.31 -15.58
N THR A 160 49.65 29.16 -15.57
CA THR A 160 48.25 28.98 -16.01
C THR A 160 47.41 28.40 -14.88
N GLN A 161 46.24 28.98 -14.64
CA GLN A 161 45.24 28.44 -13.70
C GLN A 161 43.92 28.23 -14.44
N GLU A 162 43.49 26.99 -14.57
CA GLU A 162 42.26 26.60 -15.28
C GLU A 162 41.26 25.98 -14.30
N GLU A 163 39.98 26.28 -14.49
CA GLU A 163 38.87 25.69 -13.72
C GLU A 163 37.93 24.96 -14.67
N LEU A 164 37.69 23.68 -14.39
CA LEU A 164 36.78 22.82 -15.14
C LEU A 164 35.82 22.14 -14.18
N SER A 165 34.55 22.06 -14.54
CA SER A 165 33.58 21.21 -13.84
C SER A 165 33.67 19.76 -14.33
N GLY A 166 33.40 18.78 -13.45
CA GLY A 166 33.29 17.37 -13.82
C GLY A 166 32.34 17.13 -15.00
N THR A 167 31.17 17.78 -15.00
CA THR A 167 30.23 17.76 -16.14
C THR A 167 30.81 18.33 -17.43
N GLN A 168 31.59 19.41 -17.35
CA GLN A 168 32.20 20.02 -18.53
C GLN A 168 33.23 19.07 -19.14
N ILE A 169 34.02 18.39 -18.30
CA ILE A 169 34.99 17.39 -18.74
C ILE A 169 34.29 16.21 -19.42
N THR A 170 33.21 15.69 -18.82
CA THR A 170 32.44 14.58 -19.41
C THR A 170 31.83 14.95 -20.75
N ASN A 171 31.26 16.16 -20.89
CA ASN A 171 30.60 16.60 -22.12
C ASN A 171 31.59 16.91 -23.26
N LYS A 172 32.77 17.44 -22.93
CA LYS A 172 33.82 17.79 -23.89
C LYS A 172 34.62 16.58 -24.39
N GLY A 173 34.64 15.52 -23.59
CA GLY A 173 35.32 14.27 -23.90
C GLY A 173 36.84 14.31 -23.64
N PRO A 174 37.49 13.13 -23.61
CA PRO A 174 38.87 12.98 -23.14
C PRO A 174 39.92 13.72 -23.97
N LYS A 175 39.71 13.86 -25.28
CA LYS A 175 40.68 14.51 -26.19
C LYS A 175 40.84 16.00 -25.92
N GLU A 176 39.77 16.70 -25.56
CA GLU A 176 39.84 18.15 -25.28
C GLU A 176 40.57 18.40 -23.94
N VAL A 177 40.37 17.51 -22.96
CA VAL A 177 41.10 17.54 -21.68
C VAL A 177 42.59 17.33 -21.90
N GLU A 178 42.96 16.35 -22.73
CA GLU A 178 44.35 16.10 -23.11
C GLU A 178 44.99 17.30 -23.80
N GLN A 179 44.26 17.94 -24.72
CA GLN A 179 44.73 19.16 -25.41
C GLN A 179 44.98 20.30 -24.43
N LYS A 180 44.04 20.57 -23.51
CA LYS A 180 44.20 21.59 -22.47
C LYS A 180 45.38 21.30 -21.53
N LEU A 181 45.49 20.07 -21.04
CA LEU A 181 46.61 19.66 -20.18
C LEU A 181 47.96 19.79 -20.91
N THR A 182 48.01 19.40 -22.18
CA THR A 182 49.20 19.57 -23.01
C THR A 182 49.53 21.05 -23.17
N GLU A 183 48.55 21.90 -23.46
CA GLU A 183 48.74 23.36 -23.55
C GLU A 183 49.28 23.99 -22.27
N MET A 184 48.77 23.57 -21.10
CA MET A 184 49.24 24.07 -19.82
C MET A 184 50.71 23.74 -19.56
N VAL A 185 51.20 22.59 -20.05
CA VAL A 185 52.57 22.09 -19.76
C VAL A 185 53.52 22.25 -20.96
N LYS A 186 53.10 22.92 -22.04
CA LYS A 186 53.95 23.14 -23.23
C LYS A 186 55.23 23.90 -22.86
N THR A 187 56.36 23.37 -23.32
CA THR A 187 57.63 24.09 -23.31
C THR A 187 57.67 24.98 -24.54
N THR A 188 57.87 26.29 -24.36
CA THR A 188 57.95 27.24 -25.49
C THR A 188 59.23 27.01 -26.29
N GLY A 189 59.28 27.47 -27.54
CA GLY A 189 60.45 27.33 -28.41
C GLY A 189 61.74 27.98 -27.88
N SER A 190 61.64 28.81 -26.83
CA SER A 190 62.75 29.43 -26.09
C SER A 190 63.29 28.59 -24.92
N GLY A 191 62.73 27.40 -24.65
CA GLY A 191 63.14 26.53 -23.53
C GLY A 191 62.52 26.90 -22.19
N GLU A 192 61.59 27.84 -22.14
CA GLU A 192 60.88 28.23 -20.92
C GLU A 192 59.77 27.23 -20.60
N THR A 193 59.64 26.90 -19.31
CA THR A 193 58.70 25.87 -18.84
C THR A 193 57.37 26.53 -18.46
N SER A 194 56.27 26.07 -19.06
CA SER A 194 54.91 26.45 -18.67
C SER A 194 54.30 25.42 -17.72
N GLY A 195 53.42 25.87 -16.82
CA GLY A 195 52.65 25.00 -15.94
C GLY A 195 51.72 25.78 -15.03
N GLY A 196 51.24 25.14 -13.96
CA GLY A 196 50.36 25.79 -12.99
C GLY A 196 49.34 24.83 -12.38
N VAL A 197 48.10 25.30 -12.22
CA VAL A 197 47.08 24.61 -11.42
C VAL A 197 45.82 24.31 -12.23
N LEU A 198 45.40 23.05 -12.23
CA LEU A 198 44.10 22.63 -12.75
C LEU A 198 43.13 22.38 -11.59
N ILE A 199 42.04 23.13 -11.54
CA ILE A 199 40.95 22.95 -10.57
C ILE A 199 39.84 22.16 -11.26
N ILE A 200 39.45 21.03 -10.65
CA ILE A 200 38.34 20.21 -11.10
C ILE A 200 37.24 20.28 -10.04
N ASP A 201 36.19 21.05 -10.33
CA ASP A 201 35.02 21.15 -9.45
C ASP A 201 34.06 19.99 -9.67
N GLU A 202 33.42 19.53 -8.59
CA GLU A 202 32.60 18.30 -8.54
C GLU A 202 33.26 17.08 -9.21
N ALA A 203 34.52 16.81 -8.85
CA ALA A 203 35.40 15.81 -9.49
C ALA A 203 34.82 14.39 -9.50
N TYR A 204 34.03 14.02 -8.50
CA TYR A 204 33.35 12.72 -8.42
C TYR A 204 32.41 12.45 -9.60
N GLN A 205 31.98 13.48 -10.34
CA GLN A 205 31.16 13.31 -11.54
C GLN A 205 31.89 12.55 -12.65
N LEU A 206 33.22 12.58 -12.68
CA LEU A 206 34.03 11.87 -13.69
C LEU A 206 33.89 10.34 -13.60
N VAL A 207 33.62 9.82 -12.40
CA VAL A 207 33.46 8.38 -12.15
C VAL A 207 31.99 7.96 -12.01
N SER A 208 31.07 8.91 -12.13
CA SER A 208 29.65 8.67 -11.99
C SER A 208 29.11 7.70 -13.06
N PRO A 209 28.06 6.91 -12.77
CA PRO A 209 27.53 5.91 -13.71
C PRO A 209 27.11 6.52 -15.05
N TYR A 210 26.61 7.75 -15.03
CA TYR A 210 26.13 8.49 -16.19
C TYR A 210 27.26 9.10 -17.04
N ALA A 211 28.48 9.26 -16.51
CA ALA A 211 29.62 9.74 -17.29
C ALA A 211 30.18 8.70 -18.28
N GLY A 212 29.73 7.44 -18.18
CA GLY A 212 30.12 6.36 -19.09
C GLY A 212 31.63 6.10 -19.12
N SER A 213 32.15 5.67 -20.27
CA SER A 213 33.58 5.47 -20.50
C SER A 213 34.36 6.78 -20.64
N PHE A 214 33.71 7.86 -21.11
CA PHE A 214 34.38 9.13 -21.39
C PHE A 214 34.94 9.79 -20.12
N GLY A 215 34.17 9.82 -19.03
CA GLY A 215 34.65 10.37 -17.75
C GLY A 215 35.84 9.60 -17.18
N ARG A 216 35.80 8.26 -17.27
CA ARG A 216 36.91 7.39 -16.83
C ARG A 216 38.15 7.61 -17.68
N SER A 217 38.01 7.67 -19.01
CA SER A 217 39.14 7.96 -19.90
C SER A 217 39.75 9.34 -19.66
N ALA A 218 38.94 10.36 -19.36
CA ALA A 218 39.44 11.67 -18.99
C ALA A 218 40.22 11.64 -17.66
N LEU A 219 39.72 10.90 -16.66
CA LEU A 219 40.42 10.69 -15.39
C LEU A 219 41.77 9.98 -15.58
N ASP A 220 41.83 8.95 -16.43
CA ASP A 220 43.07 8.23 -16.73
C ASP A 220 44.13 9.14 -17.39
N ILE A 221 43.69 10.04 -18.28
CA ILE A 221 44.56 11.07 -18.88
C ILE A 221 45.06 12.02 -17.79
N ILE A 222 44.17 12.53 -16.94
CA ILE A 222 44.53 13.42 -15.82
C ILE A 222 45.57 12.75 -14.90
N LEU A 223 45.37 11.48 -14.54
CA LEU A 223 46.29 10.70 -13.73
C LEU A 223 47.66 10.54 -14.41
N THR A 224 47.67 10.29 -15.72
CA THR A 224 48.90 10.16 -16.51
C THR A 224 49.71 11.46 -16.50
N PHE A 225 49.05 12.61 -16.69
CA PHE A 225 49.71 13.92 -16.63
C PHE A 225 50.18 14.28 -15.23
N MET A 226 49.41 13.93 -14.20
CA MET A 226 49.78 14.13 -12.80
C MET A 226 51.08 13.43 -12.42
N GLU A 227 51.38 12.29 -13.07
CA GLU A 227 52.63 11.54 -12.86
C GLU A 227 53.78 12.05 -13.72
N LYS A 228 53.55 12.29 -15.02
CA LYS A 228 54.61 12.70 -15.96
C LYS A 228 55.11 14.12 -15.72
N GLU A 229 54.22 15.03 -15.31
CA GLU A 229 54.51 16.47 -15.20
C GLU A 229 54.54 16.94 -13.74
N ALA A 230 54.94 16.06 -12.83
CA ALA A 230 55.19 16.40 -11.43
C ALA A 230 56.19 17.57 -11.32
N GLY A 231 55.89 18.55 -10.47
CA GLY A 231 56.66 19.78 -10.33
C GLY A 231 56.30 20.89 -11.33
N LYS A 232 55.54 20.61 -12.41
CA LYS A 232 55.02 21.65 -13.31
C LYS A 232 53.50 21.83 -13.19
N LEU A 233 52.78 20.77 -12.84
CA LEU A 233 51.33 20.75 -12.73
C LEU A 233 50.90 20.34 -11.32
N ALA A 234 49.96 21.08 -10.74
CA ALA A 234 49.24 20.68 -9.54
C ALA A 234 47.73 20.62 -9.82
N ILE A 235 47.07 19.58 -9.30
CA ILE A 235 45.65 19.34 -9.54
C ILE A 235 44.87 19.44 -8.24
N VAL A 236 43.82 20.25 -8.25
CA VAL A 236 42.90 20.46 -7.12
C VAL A 236 41.59 19.77 -7.44
N PHE A 237 41.26 18.70 -6.71
CA PHE A 237 39.97 18.03 -6.83
C PHE A 237 39.01 18.58 -5.78
N VAL A 238 37.85 19.07 -6.20
CA VAL A 238 36.82 19.62 -5.30
C VAL A 238 35.57 18.74 -5.37
N GLY A 239 34.94 18.46 -4.21
CA GLY A 239 33.69 17.72 -4.17
C GLY A 239 33.09 17.54 -2.78
N TYR A 240 32.03 16.76 -2.69
CA TYR A 240 31.40 16.37 -1.43
C TYR A 240 32.14 15.19 -0.78
N LYS A 241 32.20 15.16 0.55
CA LYS A 241 33.04 14.21 1.30
C LYS A 241 32.74 12.74 0.94
N ASP A 242 31.48 12.33 1.00
CA ASP A 242 31.10 10.93 0.74
C ASP A 242 31.35 10.54 -0.73
N GLU A 243 31.03 11.44 -1.66
CA GLU A 243 31.21 11.23 -3.10
C GLU A 243 32.69 11.20 -3.49
N MET A 244 33.53 12.00 -2.82
CA MET A 244 34.97 12.01 -3.03
C MET A 244 35.64 10.74 -2.48
N GLU A 245 35.11 10.15 -1.41
CA GLU A 245 35.58 8.86 -0.91
C GLU A 245 35.40 7.76 -1.97
N ALA A 246 34.22 7.69 -2.59
CA ALA A 246 33.97 6.77 -3.70
C ALA A 246 34.85 7.07 -4.94
N PHE A 247 35.11 8.35 -5.23
CA PHE A 247 36.02 8.76 -6.30
C PHE A 247 37.46 8.28 -6.06
N LEU A 248 37.97 8.43 -4.84
CA LEU A 248 39.32 8.00 -4.47
C LEU A 248 39.48 6.47 -4.49
N GLN A 249 38.40 5.72 -4.20
CA GLN A 249 38.38 4.25 -4.27
C GLN A 249 38.40 3.70 -5.70
N HIS A 250 37.98 4.49 -6.70
CA HIS A 250 37.88 4.04 -8.09
C HIS A 250 39.22 3.58 -8.66
N ASN A 251 40.30 4.28 -8.29
CA ASN A 251 41.66 3.92 -8.70
C ASN A 251 42.62 4.03 -7.51
N HIS A 252 43.18 2.90 -7.07
CA HIS A 252 44.19 2.84 -6.01
C HIS A 252 45.39 3.77 -6.23
N GLY A 253 45.64 4.17 -7.48
CA GLY A 253 46.66 5.14 -7.84
C GLY A 253 46.38 6.59 -7.43
N LEU A 254 45.14 6.97 -7.09
CA LEU A 254 44.80 8.34 -6.66
C LEU A 254 45.40 8.66 -5.28
N GLY A 255 45.26 7.75 -4.32
CA GLY A 255 45.69 7.96 -2.94
C GLY A 255 47.19 8.21 -2.78
N SER A 256 48.03 7.64 -3.63
CA SER A 256 49.50 7.84 -3.60
C SER A 256 49.97 9.10 -4.33
N ARG A 257 49.13 9.67 -5.21
CA ARG A 257 49.46 10.84 -6.04
C ARG A 257 48.92 12.16 -5.47
N ILE A 258 48.01 12.10 -4.50
CA ILE A 258 47.39 13.26 -3.85
C ILE A 258 47.81 13.31 -2.37
N PRO A 259 48.87 14.04 -2.01
CA PRO A 259 49.40 14.06 -0.64
C PRO A 259 48.56 14.85 0.36
N TYR A 260 47.68 15.75 -0.09
CA TYR A 260 46.90 16.62 0.79
C TYR A 260 45.40 16.38 0.62
N THR A 261 44.69 16.34 1.75
CA THR A 261 43.22 16.37 1.79
C THR A 261 42.79 17.39 2.84
N MET A 262 41.94 18.34 2.47
CA MET A 262 41.37 19.34 3.36
C MET A 262 39.87 19.09 3.54
N ASP A 263 39.48 18.89 4.79
CA ASP A 263 38.09 18.71 5.22
C ASP A 263 37.46 20.06 5.60
N PHE A 264 36.51 20.52 4.78
CA PHE A 264 35.70 21.69 5.03
C PHE A 264 34.51 21.32 5.91
N LYS A 265 34.63 21.64 7.21
CA LYS A 265 33.56 21.46 8.19
C LYS A 265 32.43 22.47 7.97
N ASP A 266 31.22 22.10 8.36
CA ASP A 266 30.09 23.01 8.39
C ASP A 266 30.31 24.15 9.38
N PHE A 267 29.85 25.35 9.04
CA PHE A 267 29.98 26.53 9.89
C PHE A 267 29.14 26.41 11.16
N THR A 268 29.74 26.80 12.29
CA THR A 268 29.10 26.93 13.61
C THR A 268 28.03 28.02 13.63
N ASN A 269 27.17 28.06 14.65
CA ASN A 269 26.09 29.07 14.72
C ASN A 269 26.70 30.49 14.77
N GLN A 270 27.83 30.65 15.47
CA GLN A 270 28.58 31.90 15.53
C GLN A 270 29.17 32.28 14.17
N GLU A 271 29.78 31.34 13.45
CA GLU A 271 30.32 31.59 12.10
C GLU A 271 29.21 31.91 11.09
N LEU A 272 28.08 31.18 11.12
CA LEU A 272 26.91 31.47 10.28
C LEU A 272 26.35 32.87 10.57
N TRP A 273 26.30 33.28 11.83
CA TRP A 273 25.90 34.64 12.22
C TRP A 273 26.86 35.71 11.68
N MET A 274 28.17 35.49 11.74
CA MET A 274 29.16 36.42 11.20
C MET A 274 29.07 36.53 9.67
N ILE A 275 28.91 35.39 8.99
CA ILE A 275 28.65 35.34 7.54
C ILE A 275 27.36 36.09 7.21
N PHE A 276 26.28 35.87 7.98
CA PHE A 276 25.01 36.58 7.82
C PHE A 276 25.19 38.09 7.94
N CYS A 277 25.88 38.57 8.98
CA CYS A 277 26.14 40.00 9.16
C CYS A 277 26.96 40.60 8.02
N LYS A 278 27.98 39.89 7.53
CA LYS A 278 28.79 40.32 6.36
C LYS A 278 27.95 40.41 5.09
N HIS A 279 27.12 39.41 4.80
CA HIS A 279 26.24 39.41 3.64
C HIS A 279 25.17 40.50 3.73
N MET A 280 24.60 40.72 4.91
CA MET A 280 23.64 41.79 5.17
C MET A 280 24.26 43.18 4.93
N ALA A 281 25.49 43.42 5.38
CA ALA A 281 26.21 44.67 5.13
C ALA A 281 26.50 44.91 3.63
N HIS A 282 26.64 43.85 2.84
CA HIS A 282 26.84 43.96 1.39
C HIS A 282 25.51 44.17 0.64
N GLN A 283 24.41 43.60 1.13
CA GLN A 283 23.10 43.67 0.46
C GLN A 283 22.36 44.99 0.72
N TRP A 284 22.54 45.62 1.90
CA TRP A 284 21.98 46.93 2.23
C TRP A 284 23.07 48.01 2.29
N THR A 285 23.13 48.87 1.27
CA THR A 285 24.18 49.90 1.11
C THR A 285 24.13 51.04 2.13
N GLU A 286 22.93 51.38 2.62
CA GLU A 286 22.72 52.45 3.60
C GLU A 286 22.64 51.93 5.05
N GLY A 287 22.96 50.65 5.25
CA GLY A 287 22.81 49.96 6.52
C GLY A 287 21.36 49.53 6.78
N VAL A 288 21.22 48.47 7.56
CA VAL A 288 19.92 47.94 8.00
C VAL A 288 19.94 47.77 9.51
N GLN A 289 18.90 48.25 10.17
CA GLN A 289 18.65 48.02 11.57
C GLN A 289 17.83 46.74 11.74
N VAL A 290 18.18 45.97 12.76
CA VAL A 290 17.49 44.74 13.13
C VAL A 290 16.77 45.01 14.43
N GLU A 291 15.50 44.63 14.53
CA GLU A 291 14.74 44.70 15.77
C GLU A 291 15.45 43.92 16.88
N GLN A 292 15.67 44.56 18.02
CA GLN A 292 16.52 44.08 19.13
C GLN A 292 18.02 43.90 18.81
N GLY A 293 18.49 44.43 17.67
CA GLY A 293 19.88 44.44 17.25
C GLY A 293 20.36 43.15 16.59
N VAL A 294 21.51 43.23 15.91
CA VAL A 294 22.11 42.11 15.17
C VAL A 294 22.54 40.93 16.05
N GLY A 295 22.73 41.15 17.35
CA GLY A 295 22.98 40.09 18.35
C GLY A 295 21.75 39.71 19.17
N GLY A 296 20.58 40.30 18.86
CA GLY A 296 19.34 40.18 19.60
C GLY A 296 18.70 38.80 19.52
N LEU A 297 17.62 38.60 20.30
CA LEU A 297 16.93 37.32 20.42
C LEU A 297 16.51 36.76 19.05
N TYR A 298 15.86 37.58 18.22
CA TYR A 298 15.32 37.13 16.93
C TYR A 298 16.40 36.67 15.97
N MET A 299 17.53 37.38 15.90
CA MET A 299 18.67 36.94 15.09
C MET A 299 19.23 35.61 15.60
N ARG A 300 19.34 35.43 16.92
CA ARG A 300 19.78 34.14 17.50
C ARG A 300 18.85 33.00 17.14
N CYS A 301 17.53 33.21 17.21
CA CYS A 301 16.54 32.23 16.79
C CYS A 301 16.69 31.91 15.29
N THR A 302 16.78 32.92 14.42
CA THR A 302 16.97 32.76 12.97
C THR A 302 18.22 31.96 12.63
N ILE A 303 19.36 32.26 13.25
CA ILE A 303 20.62 31.53 13.04
C ILE A 303 20.57 30.11 13.62
N ARG A 304 19.92 29.90 14.76
CA ARG A 304 19.70 28.56 15.32
C ARG A 304 18.82 27.70 14.41
N ARG A 305 17.78 28.29 13.79
CA ARG A 305 16.96 27.61 12.77
C ARG A 305 17.80 27.20 11.57
N LEU A 306 18.61 28.11 11.04
CA LEU A 306 19.53 27.81 9.94
C LEU A 306 20.55 26.72 10.32
N GLY A 307 21.18 26.85 11.48
CA GLY A 307 22.20 25.94 12.00
C GLY A 307 21.68 24.56 12.38
N SER A 308 20.36 24.39 12.54
CA SER A 308 19.74 23.09 12.78
C SER A 308 19.98 22.08 11.65
N GLY A 309 20.29 22.58 10.44
CA GLY A 309 20.68 21.78 9.27
C GLY A 309 22.12 21.26 9.29
N ARG A 310 22.96 21.67 10.25
CA ARG A 310 24.38 21.25 10.34
C ARG A 310 24.55 19.74 10.50
N GLY A 311 25.63 19.21 9.94
CA GLY A 311 26.03 17.80 10.08
C GLY A 311 25.26 16.88 9.13
N ARG A 312 24.43 17.46 8.26
CA ARG A 312 23.61 16.74 7.30
C ARG A 312 24.22 16.86 5.92
N LYS A 313 24.09 15.80 5.13
CA LYS A 313 24.54 15.78 3.74
C LYS A 313 23.81 16.87 2.94
N GLY A 314 24.58 17.71 2.24
CA GLY A 314 24.01 18.76 1.40
C GLY A 314 23.62 20.05 2.12
N PHE A 315 23.94 20.21 3.42
CA PHE A 315 23.71 21.47 4.11
C PHE A 315 24.45 22.63 3.41
N GLY A 316 23.71 23.68 3.04
CA GLY A 316 24.20 24.73 2.15
C GLY A 316 25.16 25.75 2.76
N ASN A 317 25.38 25.74 4.09
CA ASN A 317 26.32 26.64 4.77
C ASN A 317 26.14 28.12 4.35
N ALA A 318 27.16 28.78 3.78
CA ALA A 318 27.06 30.18 3.35
C ALA A 318 26.01 30.40 2.24
N ARG A 319 25.77 29.40 1.38
CA ARG A 319 24.65 29.47 0.42
C ARG A 319 23.29 29.45 1.13
N ALA A 320 23.19 28.70 2.23
CA ALA A 320 21.96 28.68 3.03
C ALA A 320 21.73 30.03 3.74
N VAL A 321 22.80 30.72 4.16
CA VAL A 321 22.73 32.11 4.66
C VAL A 321 22.20 33.07 3.58
N GLN A 322 22.70 32.97 2.35
CA GLN A 322 22.24 33.80 1.23
C GLN A 322 20.76 33.57 0.94
N ASN A 323 20.34 32.31 0.81
CA ASN A 323 18.93 31.98 0.60
C ASN A 323 18.04 32.53 1.73
N LEU A 324 18.49 32.42 2.99
CA LEU A 324 17.75 32.96 4.13
C LEU A 324 17.62 34.48 4.07
N LEU A 325 18.67 35.21 3.69
CA LEU A 325 18.61 36.66 3.48
C LEU A 325 17.65 37.04 2.35
N ASP A 326 17.65 36.29 1.25
CA ASP A 326 16.70 36.51 0.15
C ASP A 326 15.24 36.32 0.62
N HIS A 327 14.98 35.31 1.47
CA HIS A 327 13.66 35.12 2.07
C HIS A 327 13.28 36.23 3.03
N ILE A 328 14.22 36.72 3.85
CA ILE A 328 13.99 37.85 4.76
C ILE A 328 13.66 39.11 3.96
N ALA A 329 14.40 39.38 2.89
CA ALA A 329 14.16 40.53 2.00
C ALA A 329 12.79 40.44 1.31
N GLN A 330 12.37 39.24 0.87
CA GLN A 330 11.04 39.02 0.29
C GLN A 330 9.91 39.28 1.30
N ARG A 331 10.08 38.85 2.56
CA ARG A 331 9.10 39.12 3.63
C ARG A 331 9.03 40.60 3.95
N GLN A 332 10.18 41.27 4.06
CA GLN A 332 10.25 42.72 4.27
C GLN A 332 9.53 43.46 3.13
N ALA A 333 9.77 43.08 1.87
CA ALA A 333 9.12 43.70 0.72
C ALA A 333 7.58 43.55 0.79
N ARG A 334 7.08 42.37 1.17
CA ARG A 334 5.63 42.14 1.33
C ARG A 334 5.04 43.01 2.44
N ARG A 335 5.67 43.03 3.61
CA ARG A 335 5.26 43.88 4.75
C ARG A 335 5.19 45.36 4.33
N LEU A 336 6.23 45.86 3.65
CA LEU A 336 6.31 47.26 3.22
C LEU A 336 5.21 47.64 2.21
N ILE A 337 4.81 46.72 1.31
CA ILE A 337 3.68 46.91 0.39
C ILE A 337 2.37 47.04 1.19
N GLU A 338 2.12 46.11 2.10
CA GLU A 338 0.90 46.11 2.94
C GLU A 338 0.81 47.34 3.87
N GLU A 339 1.94 47.78 4.43
CA GLU A 339 2.03 49.00 5.23
C GLU A 339 1.77 50.26 4.39
N GLY A 340 2.28 50.28 3.15
CA GLY A 340 2.01 51.35 2.18
C GLY A 340 0.53 51.43 1.77
N GLU A 341 -0.11 50.29 1.50
CA GLU A 341 -1.54 50.21 1.17
C GLU A 341 -2.44 50.61 2.35
N SER A 342 -2.01 50.30 3.58
CA SER A 342 -2.75 50.64 4.81
C SER A 342 -2.46 52.04 5.36
N GLY A 343 -1.59 52.82 4.70
CA GLY A 343 -1.26 54.20 5.08
C GLY A 343 -0.41 54.34 6.35
N LYS A 344 0.28 53.26 6.78
CA LYS A 344 1.22 53.30 7.90
C LYS A 344 2.57 53.86 7.44
N THR A 345 3.35 54.44 8.36
CA THR A 345 4.72 54.90 8.09
C THR A 345 5.63 53.70 7.84
N THR A 346 6.21 53.60 6.65
CA THR A 346 7.10 52.53 6.23
C THR A 346 8.57 52.86 6.57
N ASP A 347 9.25 51.96 7.29
CA ASP A 347 10.70 52.03 7.49
C ASP A 347 11.40 50.97 6.62
N TYR A 348 12.04 51.42 5.55
CA TYR A 348 12.75 50.58 4.58
C TYR A 348 14.04 49.97 5.14
N HIS A 349 14.57 50.52 6.24
CA HIS A 349 15.85 50.10 6.83
C HIS A 349 15.66 49.27 8.10
N LEU A 350 14.43 48.94 8.49
CA LEU A 350 14.14 48.12 9.67
C LEU A 350 13.69 46.71 9.28
N LEU A 351 14.46 45.71 9.74
CA LEU A 351 14.07 44.30 9.77
C LEU A 351 13.41 43.97 11.10
N THR A 352 12.17 43.53 11.04
CA THR A 352 11.33 43.16 12.20
C THR A 352 11.42 41.68 12.52
N LYS A 353 10.86 41.30 13.67
CA LYS A 353 10.65 39.92 14.09
C LYS A 353 10.00 39.05 12.99
N GLU A 354 8.97 39.56 12.32
CA GLU A 354 8.25 38.82 11.28
C GLU A 354 9.07 38.62 10.00
N ASP A 355 9.96 39.56 9.66
CA ASP A 355 10.88 39.38 8.53
C ASP A 355 11.87 38.25 8.82
N LEU A 356 12.45 38.26 10.03
CA LEU A 356 13.50 37.33 10.47
C LEU A 356 12.97 35.91 10.75
N LEU A 357 11.83 35.80 11.43
CA LEU A 357 11.26 34.53 11.89
C LEU A 357 10.07 34.06 11.05
N GLY A 358 9.51 34.90 10.20
CA GLY A 358 8.24 34.64 9.54
C GLY A 358 7.05 35.00 10.44
N PRO A 359 5.83 34.87 9.90
CA PRO A 359 4.60 35.22 10.61
C PRO A 359 4.41 34.34 11.85
N ASP A 360 3.77 34.88 12.89
CA ASP A 360 3.40 34.09 14.05
C ASP A 360 2.36 33.04 13.62
N PRO A 361 2.60 31.73 13.85
CA PRO A 361 1.65 30.67 13.47
C PRO A 361 0.25 30.85 14.06
N SER A 362 0.11 31.67 15.11
CA SER A 362 -1.18 32.02 15.71
C SER A 362 -2.06 32.86 14.79
N MET A 363 -1.47 33.70 13.94
CA MET A 363 -2.21 34.60 13.05
C MET A 363 -2.90 33.86 11.90
N VAL A 364 -2.36 32.72 11.48
CA VAL A 364 -2.86 31.93 10.34
C VAL A 364 -4.32 31.48 10.51
N LEU A 365 -4.78 31.32 11.76
CA LEU A 365 -6.18 30.99 12.03
C LEU A 365 -7.15 32.08 11.56
N ASP A 366 -6.72 33.34 11.57
CA ASP A 366 -7.54 34.50 11.23
C ASP A 366 -7.22 35.05 9.83
N THR A 367 -5.98 34.90 9.36
CA THR A 367 -5.50 35.53 8.12
C THR A 367 -5.42 34.60 6.91
N SER A 368 -5.33 33.28 7.08
CA SER A 368 -5.17 32.36 5.94
C SER A 368 -6.49 32.06 5.25
N ASP A 369 -6.61 32.52 4.01
CA ASP A 369 -7.72 32.17 3.12
C ASP A 369 -7.79 30.66 2.87
N ALA A 370 -6.64 29.99 2.76
CA ALA A 370 -6.55 28.55 2.54
C ALA A 370 -7.06 27.75 3.75
N PHE A 371 -6.76 28.19 4.98
CA PHE A 371 -7.31 27.59 6.19
C PHE A 371 -8.83 27.81 6.27
N SER A 372 -9.31 29.02 5.96
CA SER A 372 -10.75 29.33 5.90
C SER A 372 -11.48 28.48 4.85
N GLU A 373 -10.89 28.28 3.68
CA GLU A 373 -11.41 27.40 2.62
C GLU A 373 -11.48 25.94 3.08
N LEU A 374 -10.44 25.43 3.76
CA LEU A 374 -10.44 24.09 4.36
C LEU A 374 -11.59 23.91 5.36
N GLN A 375 -11.84 24.91 6.22
CA GLN A 375 -12.94 24.87 7.20
C GLN A 375 -14.33 24.81 6.54
N LYS A 376 -14.51 25.48 5.38
CA LYS A 376 -15.76 25.49 4.61
C LYS A 376 -16.07 24.16 3.94
N LEU A 377 -15.08 23.30 3.69
CA LEU A 377 -15.30 22.00 3.07
C LEU A 377 -16.20 21.11 3.95
N VAL A 378 -17.15 20.43 3.31
CA VAL A 378 -18.12 19.53 3.98
C VAL A 378 -17.40 18.29 4.50
N GLY A 379 -17.63 17.94 5.77
CA GLY A 379 -17.00 16.78 6.42
C GLY A 379 -15.52 17.02 6.75
N LEU A 380 -14.69 15.98 6.58
CA LEU A 380 -13.24 16.03 6.82
C LEU A 380 -12.82 16.39 8.25
N GLU A 381 -13.64 16.06 9.26
CA GLU A 381 -13.39 16.49 10.65
C GLU A 381 -12.02 16.05 11.17
N LYS A 382 -11.65 14.78 10.99
CA LYS A 382 -10.32 14.27 11.37
C LYS A 382 -9.17 14.99 10.68
N VAL A 383 -9.35 15.37 9.41
CA VAL A 383 -8.35 16.12 8.66
C VAL A 383 -8.20 17.54 9.23
N LYS A 384 -9.33 18.21 9.53
CA LYS A 384 -9.33 19.54 10.14
C LYS A 384 -8.68 19.53 11.53
N GLU A 385 -9.00 18.53 12.36
CA GLU A 385 -8.38 18.31 13.67
C GLU A 385 -6.86 18.11 13.55
N ASN A 386 -6.40 17.28 12.61
CA ASN A 386 -4.97 17.06 12.39
C ASN A 386 -4.24 18.33 11.92
N VAL A 387 -4.84 19.12 11.03
CA VAL A 387 -4.26 20.42 10.62
C VAL A 387 -4.18 21.37 11.81
N MET A 388 -5.23 21.44 12.65
CA MET A 388 -5.18 22.27 13.87
C MET A 388 -4.09 21.81 14.84
N ALA A 389 -3.96 20.51 15.08
CA ALA A 389 -2.92 19.94 15.94
C ALA A 389 -1.50 20.25 15.44
N LEU A 390 -1.31 20.25 14.11
CA LEU A 390 -0.05 20.66 13.50
C LEU A 390 0.23 22.16 13.74
N ILE A 391 -0.75 23.02 13.49
CA ILE A 391 -0.62 24.48 13.73
C ILE A 391 -0.34 24.74 15.21
N ASP A 392 -1.02 24.09 16.14
CA ASP A 392 -0.79 24.26 17.58
C ASP A 392 0.61 23.79 18.00
N SER A 393 1.12 22.71 17.39
CA SER A 393 2.50 22.26 17.58
C SER A 393 3.51 23.29 17.05
N MET A 394 3.21 23.95 15.94
CA MET A 394 4.03 25.04 15.39
C MET A 394 4.00 26.28 16.29
N LYS A 395 2.84 26.67 16.82
CA LYS A 395 2.72 27.76 17.81
C LYS A 395 3.56 27.46 19.05
N MET A 396 3.47 26.23 19.57
CA MET A 396 4.27 25.80 20.71
C MET A 396 5.77 25.95 20.42
N ASN A 397 6.23 25.51 19.24
CA ASN A 397 7.63 25.64 18.87
C ASN A 397 8.07 27.09 18.68
N TYR A 398 7.24 27.92 18.06
CA TYR A 398 7.49 29.34 17.93
C TYR A 398 7.70 29.99 19.30
N GLN A 399 6.84 29.68 20.28
CA GLN A 399 7.00 30.14 21.65
C GLN A 399 8.28 29.59 22.30
N ARG A 400 8.56 28.28 22.16
CA ARG A 400 9.80 27.68 22.70
C ARG A 400 11.05 28.37 22.18
N GLU A 401 11.09 28.69 20.89
CA GLU A 401 12.22 29.40 20.28
C GLU A 401 12.38 30.81 20.83
N LEU A 402 11.28 31.54 21.04
CA LEU A 402 11.32 32.87 21.69
C LEU A 402 11.81 32.80 23.14
N HIS A 403 11.65 31.65 23.80
CA HIS A 403 12.21 31.38 25.13
C HIS A 403 13.61 30.76 25.06
N GLU A 404 14.22 30.70 23.87
CA GLU A 404 15.51 30.05 23.59
C GLU A 404 15.58 28.58 24.03
N VAL A 405 14.43 27.90 24.05
CA VAL A 405 14.31 26.48 24.33
C VAL A 405 14.28 25.72 23.01
N GLN A 406 14.92 24.55 22.99
CA GLN A 406 14.94 23.71 21.79
C GLN A 406 13.52 23.36 21.34
N PRO A 407 13.17 23.61 20.05
CA PRO A 407 11.87 23.27 19.51
C PRO A 407 11.67 21.75 19.46
N LEU A 408 10.42 21.30 19.59
CA LEU A 408 10.06 19.91 19.42
C LEU A 408 10.20 19.52 17.95
N ARG A 409 10.68 18.32 17.67
CA ARG A 409 10.77 17.82 16.29
C ARG A 409 9.37 17.41 15.82
N ILE A 410 8.84 18.10 14.82
CA ILE A 410 7.62 17.72 14.10
C ILE A 410 7.96 17.52 12.62
N SER A 411 7.32 16.56 11.98
CA SER A 411 7.45 16.34 10.54
C SER A 411 6.39 17.14 9.80
N LEU A 412 6.81 17.82 8.72
CA LEU A 412 5.90 18.46 7.77
C LEU A 412 5.33 17.46 6.77
N ASN A 413 6.05 16.35 6.54
CA ASN A 413 5.63 15.29 5.62
C ASN A 413 4.41 14.57 6.17
N GLN A 414 3.49 14.21 5.30
CA GLN A 414 2.21 13.62 5.69
C GLN A 414 1.91 12.34 4.91
N VAL A 415 1.02 11.53 5.48
CA VAL A 415 0.44 10.36 4.83
C VAL A 415 -1.07 10.54 4.78
N PHE A 416 -1.62 10.60 3.57
CA PHE A 416 -3.03 10.81 3.29
C PHE A 416 -3.67 9.48 2.89
N VAL A 417 -4.58 8.97 3.72
CA VAL A 417 -5.25 7.68 3.48
C VAL A 417 -6.75 7.84 3.31
N GLY A 418 -7.35 7.08 2.40
CA GLY A 418 -8.81 6.99 2.25
C GLY A 418 -9.23 6.60 0.85
N ARG A 419 -10.51 6.30 0.62
CA ARG A 419 -11.03 5.87 -0.70
C ARG A 419 -10.99 6.99 -1.74
N PRO A 420 -11.00 6.68 -3.05
CA PRO A 420 -11.04 7.72 -4.10
C PRO A 420 -12.27 8.63 -3.97
N GLY A 421 -12.10 9.90 -4.32
CA GLY A 421 -13.17 10.89 -4.27
C GLY A 421 -13.48 11.47 -2.88
N THR A 422 -12.58 11.31 -1.90
CA THR A 422 -12.71 11.93 -0.55
C THR A 422 -12.12 13.34 -0.44
N GLY A 423 -11.50 13.88 -1.50
CA GLY A 423 -10.95 15.26 -1.49
C GLY A 423 -9.46 15.38 -1.17
N LYS A 424 -8.69 14.27 -1.16
CA LYS A 424 -7.24 14.25 -0.87
C LYS A 424 -6.43 15.27 -1.70
N THR A 425 -6.64 15.29 -3.01
CA THR A 425 -5.95 16.22 -3.93
C THR A 425 -6.27 17.69 -3.63
N THR A 426 -7.52 17.98 -3.28
CA THR A 426 -7.96 19.34 -2.91
C THR A 426 -7.30 19.78 -1.62
N VAL A 427 -7.32 18.93 -0.58
CA VAL A 427 -6.69 19.21 0.71
C VAL A 427 -5.18 19.35 0.58
N ALA A 428 -4.50 18.56 -0.27
CA ALA A 428 -3.06 18.68 -0.48
C ALA A 428 -2.66 20.08 -1.00
N ARG A 429 -3.47 20.69 -1.88
CA ARG A 429 -3.24 22.06 -2.36
C ARG A 429 -3.45 23.11 -1.27
N LEU A 430 -4.54 22.98 -0.51
CA LEU A 430 -4.82 23.88 0.62
C LEU A 430 -3.74 23.77 1.69
N TYR A 431 -3.30 22.55 2.01
CA TYR A 431 -2.24 22.29 2.97
C TYR A 431 -0.91 22.95 2.54
N GLY A 432 -0.55 22.88 1.25
CA GLY A 432 0.62 23.58 0.72
C GLY A 432 0.54 25.09 0.90
N ARG A 433 -0.60 25.71 0.57
CA ARG A 433 -0.83 27.15 0.80
C ARG A 433 -0.75 27.51 2.29
N ILE A 434 -1.36 26.71 3.16
CA ILE A 434 -1.28 26.91 4.62
C ILE A 434 0.18 26.90 5.09
N LEU A 435 1.01 25.98 4.59
CA LEU A 435 2.43 25.95 4.94
C LEU A 435 3.22 27.16 4.43
N VAL A 436 2.85 27.73 3.28
CA VAL A 436 3.41 29.00 2.78
C VAL A 436 2.98 30.17 3.64
N ASP A 437 1.70 30.24 4.02
CA ASP A 437 1.16 31.29 4.89
C ASP A 437 1.82 31.24 6.28
N LEU A 438 2.18 30.05 6.76
CA LEU A 438 2.95 29.84 7.99
C LEU A 438 4.47 30.12 7.83
N GLY A 439 4.94 30.36 6.60
CA GLY A 439 6.35 30.63 6.28
C GLY A 439 7.27 29.41 6.30
N PHE A 440 6.73 28.19 6.23
CA PHE A 440 7.49 26.92 6.18
C PHE A 440 7.84 26.48 4.76
N LEU A 441 7.09 26.95 3.74
CA LEU A 441 7.40 26.71 2.33
C LEU A 441 7.57 28.05 1.59
N SER A 442 8.51 28.08 0.67
CA SER A 442 8.80 29.27 -0.15
C SER A 442 7.78 29.53 -1.26
N ARG A 443 7.09 28.50 -1.76
CA ARG A 443 6.15 28.57 -2.90
C ARG A 443 4.92 27.70 -2.64
N ASP A 444 3.77 28.14 -3.13
CA ASP A 444 2.48 27.44 -2.96
C ASP A 444 2.20 26.38 -4.04
N GLU A 445 3.18 26.14 -4.91
CA GLU A 445 3.09 25.13 -5.96
C GLU A 445 3.05 23.70 -5.39
N VAL A 446 2.16 22.87 -5.95
CA VAL A 446 2.06 21.45 -5.63
C VAL A 446 2.40 20.62 -6.87
N ILE A 447 3.42 19.78 -6.74
CA ILE A 447 3.86 18.84 -7.77
C ILE A 447 3.18 17.51 -7.53
N PHE A 448 2.38 17.04 -8.49
CA PHE A 448 1.78 15.70 -8.46
C PHE A 448 2.64 14.72 -9.25
N LYS A 449 2.98 13.60 -8.63
CA LYS A 449 3.71 12.50 -9.23
C LYS A 449 3.03 11.18 -8.93
N THR A 450 3.18 10.23 -9.84
CA THR A 450 2.75 8.85 -9.71
C THR A 450 3.97 7.94 -9.65
N PRO A 451 3.84 6.68 -9.19
CA PRO A 451 4.95 5.74 -9.11
C PRO A 451 5.65 5.53 -10.46
N ALA A 452 4.92 5.64 -11.57
CA ALA A 452 5.47 5.57 -12.92
C ALA A 452 6.46 6.69 -13.25
N ASP A 453 6.33 7.88 -12.63
CA ASP A 453 7.28 8.99 -12.83
C ASP A 453 8.66 8.72 -12.21
N PHE A 454 8.75 7.81 -11.23
CA PHE A 454 9.98 7.49 -10.52
C PHE A 454 10.71 6.28 -11.10
N ILE A 455 10.02 5.41 -11.83
CA ILE A 455 10.57 4.16 -12.35
C ILE A 455 11.26 4.43 -13.70
N GLY A 456 12.58 4.26 -13.75
CA GLY A 456 13.38 4.36 -14.95
C GLY A 456 13.58 3.01 -15.67
N ASP A 457 13.94 3.07 -16.95
CA ASP A 457 14.08 1.89 -17.83
C ASP A 457 15.29 0.99 -17.50
N CYS A 458 16.21 1.44 -16.65
CA CYS A 458 17.44 0.71 -16.29
C CYS A 458 17.94 1.06 -14.87
N LEU A 459 18.79 0.18 -14.32
CA LEU A 459 19.34 0.31 -12.96
C LEU A 459 20.10 1.65 -12.79
N GLY A 460 19.81 2.39 -11.72
CA GLY A 460 20.39 3.72 -11.46
C GLY A 460 19.61 4.89 -12.05
N LYS A 461 18.74 4.67 -13.04
CA LYS A 461 17.93 5.74 -13.66
C LYS A 461 16.76 6.16 -12.76
N SER A 462 16.16 5.21 -12.03
CA SER A 462 15.08 5.49 -11.08
C SER A 462 15.54 6.39 -9.93
N GLU A 463 16.75 6.17 -9.43
CA GLU A 463 17.38 6.95 -8.37
C GLU A 463 17.70 8.37 -8.87
N LEU A 464 18.21 8.50 -10.10
CA LEU A 464 18.45 9.81 -10.72
C LEU A 464 17.15 10.60 -10.94
N LEU A 465 16.10 9.95 -11.46
CA LEU A 465 14.78 10.57 -11.63
C LEU A 465 14.20 11.01 -10.29
N THR A 466 14.30 10.16 -9.27
CA THR A 466 13.88 10.46 -7.90
C THR A 466 14.62 11.68 -7.35
N LYS A 467 15.95 11.71 -7.51
CA LYS A 467 16.78 12.86 -7.10
C LYS A 467 16.34 14.15 -7.78
N ASN A 468 16.13 14.12 -9.10
CA ASN A 468 15.67 15.29 -9.87
C ASN A 468 14.27 15.76 -9.42
N ILE A 469 13.33 14.83 -9.17
CA ILE A 469 11.99 15.15 -8.67
C ILE A 469 12.08 15.80 -7.29
N LEU A 470 12.90 15.23 -6.40
CA LEU A 470 13.11 15.77 -5.06
C LEU A 470 13.72 17.16 -5.14
N GLU A 471 14.79 17.37 -5.91
CA GLU A 471 15.40 18.70 -6.12
C GLU A 471 14.38 19.71 -6.68
N ALA A 472 13.54 19.32 -7.65
CA ALA A 472 12.50 20.19 -8.20
C ALA A 472 11.37 20.53 -7.20
N SER A 473 11.22 19.74 -6.12
CA SER A 473 10.22 19.96 -5.08
C SER A 473 10.68 20.88 -3.94
N ILE A 474 11.92 21.37 -3.95
CA ILE A 474 12.38 22.39 -3.00
C ILE A 474 11.52 23.66 -3.17
N GLY A 475 11.05 24.20 -2.06
CA GLY A 475 10.10 25.29 -1.96
C GLY A 475 8.64 24.89 -2.07
N LYS A 476 8.32 23.61 -2.30
CA LYS A 476 7.01 23.16 -2.81
C LYS A 476 6.48 21.94 -2.04
N VAL A 477 5.24 21.57 -2.33
CA VAL A 477 4.67 20.28 -1.90
C VAL A 477 4.82 19.24 -3.01
N LEU A 478 5.40 18.08 -2.71
CA LEU A 478 5.41 16.91 -3.58
C LEU A 478 4.35 15.92 -3.12
N VAL A 479 3.35 15.66 -3.95
CA VAL A 479 2.33 14.63 -3.72
C VAL A 479 2.68 13.41 -4.57
N ILE A 480 2.89 12.27 -3.91
CA ILE A 480 3.05 10.97 -4.57
C ILE A 480 1.71 10.25 -4.47
N ASP A 481 0.94 10.27 -5.56
CA ASP A 481 -0.35 9.61 -5.62
C ASP A 481 -0.18 8.09 -5.75
N GLU A 482 -1.07 7.30 -5.14
CA GLU A 482 -0.96 5.84 -5.10
C GLU A 482 0.44 5.33 -4.67
N ALA A 483 1.04 6.00 -3.68
CA ALA A 483 2.42 5.78 -3.23
C ALA A 483 2.72 4.31 -2.87
N TYR A 484 1.72 3.56 -2.40
CA TYR A 484 1.85 2.14 -2.09
C TYR A 484 2.27 1.27 -3.28
N MET A 485 2.18 1.73 -4.54
CA MET A 485 2.71 0.97 -5.67
C MET A 485 4.25 1.02 -5.75
N LEU A 486 4.89 1.92 -5.00
CA LEU A 486 6.33 1.94 -4.75
C LEU A 486 6.76 0.93 -3.66
N ASP A 487 5.84 0.10 -3.16
CA ASP A 487 6.17 -1.03 -2.30
C ASP A 487 7.18 -1.94 -3.01
N PRO A 488 8.40 -2.11 -2.45
CA PRO A 488 9.39 -3.01 -3.01
C PRO A 488 8.98 -4.48 -2.87
N GLY A 489 7.95 -4.81 -2.08
CA GLY A 489 7.54 -6.17 -1.79
C GLY A 489 8.29 -6.75 -0.60
N SER A 490 7.89 -7.95 -0.16
CA SER A 490 8.55 -8.61 0.96
C SER A 490 9.99 -8.96 0.58
N PRO A 491 10.99 -8.76 1.47
CA PRO A 491 12.39 -9.14 1.21
C PRO A 491 12.56 -10.62 0.78
N SER A 492 11.58 -11.46 1.10
CA SER A 492 11.56 -12.89 0.84
C SER A 492 10.90 -13.33 -0.48
N LYS A 493 10.07 -12.48 -1.14
CA LYS A 493 9.43 -12.78 -2.44
C LYS A 493 9.14 -11.49 -3.20
N ASP A 494 9.52 -11.46 -4.49
CA ASP A 494 9.28 -10.35 -5.43
C ASP A 494 9.85 -8.98 -4.98
N TYR A 495 11.07 -8.97 -4.42
CA TYR A 495 11.74 -7.73 -4.02
C TYR A 495 12.21 -6.91 -5.23
N ASP A 496 11.50 -5.83 -5.52
CA ASP A 496 11.79 -4.94 -6.63
C ASP A 496 12.91 -3.95 -6.24
N LYS A 497 14.12 -4.24 -6.74
CA LYS A 497 15.32 -3.41 -6.53
C LYS A 497 15.15 -1.97 -7.04
N TYR A 498 14.36 -1.74 -8.08
CA TYR A 498 14.13 -0.40 -8.62
C TYR A 498 13.30 0.43 -7.64
N LYS A 499 12.23 -0.15 -7.09
CA LYS A 499 11.37 0.49 -6.08
C LYS A 499 12.09 0.70 -4.76
N ALA A 500 12.89 -0.28 -4.32
CA ALA A 500 13.74 -0.14 -3.15
C ALA A 500 14.72 1.04 -3.30
N GLY A 501 15.41 1.15 -4.45
CA GLY A 501 16.32 2.25 -4.74
C GLY A 501 15.64 3.63 -4.73
N ILE A 502 14.38 3.71 -5.19
CA ILE A 502 13.57 4.94 -5.09
C ILE A 502 13.32 5.31 -3.62
N ILE A 503 12.87 4.37 -2.80
CA ILE A 503 12.61 4.60 -1.37
C ILE A 503 13.89 4.98 -0.63
N ASP A 504 15.01 4.30 -0.89
CA ASP A 504 16.30 4.61 -0.28
C ASP A 504 16.80 6.01 -0.69
N THR A 505 16.55 6.41 -1.94
CA THR A 505 16.83 7.78 -2.41
C THR A 505 15.97 8.79 -1.67
N ILE A 506 14.67 8.52 -1.48
CA ILE A 506 13.79 9.38 -0.67
C ILE A 506 14.30 9.44 0.78
N VAL A 507 14.61 8.32 1.42
CA VAL A 507 15.08 8.28 2.82
C VAL A 507 16.42 9.00 3.00
N SER A 508 17.32 8.93 2.02
CA SER A 508 18.61 9.60 2.06
C SER A 508 18.52 11.11 1.83
N MET A 509 17.56 11.58 1.02
CA MET A 509 17.40 12.99 0.66
C MET A 509 16.34 13.73 1.48
N VAL A 510 15.39 13.03 2.10
CA VAL A 510 14.23 13.60 2.79
C VAL A 510 14.35 13.35 4.28
N GLN A 511 14.21 14.42 5.06
CA GLN A 511 14.48 14.41 6.49
C GLN A 511 13.23 14.60 7.34
N GLY A 512 12.17 15.19 6.78
CA GLY A 512 10.87 15.30 7.43
C GLY A 512 10.93 16.14 8.69
N GLN A 513 11.52 17.35 8.61
CA GLN A 513 11.66 18.28 9.72
C GLN A 513 11.22 19.70 9.33
N GLN A 514 10.91 20.52 10.33
CA GLN A 514 10.32 21.88 10.19
C GLN A 514 11.12 22.89 9.36
N PHE A 515 12.39 22.66 9.09
CA PHE A 515 13.23 23.60 8.35
C PHE A 515 13.72 23.04 7.01
N GLU A 516 13.16 21.91 6.59
CA GLU A 516 13.26 21.47 5.20
C GLU A 516 12.22 22.29 4.42
N ASP A 517 12.68 23.17 3.51
CA ASP A 517 11.82 23.93 2.59
C ASP A 517 11.21 22.98 1.53
N ARG A 518 10.49 21.95 1.98
CA ARG A 518 9.85 20.91 1.17
C ARG A 518 8.89 20.15 2.06
N CYS A 519 7.72 19.82 1.53
CA CYS A 519 6.80 18.87 2.14
C CYS A 519 6.48 17.73 1.17
N ILE A 520 6.56 16.49 1.62
CA ILE A 520 6.15 15.32 0.84
C ILE A 520 4.88 14.71 1.44
N ILE A 521 3.89 14.46 0.58
CA ILE A 521 2.63 13.82 0.94
C ILE A 521 2.51 12.49 0.19
N LEU A 522 2.44 11.40 0.94
CA LEU A 522 2.19 10.07 0.37
C LEU A 522 0.69 9.79 0.40
N VAL A 523 0.09 9.45 -0.74
CA VAL A 523 -1.35 9.17 -0.84
C VAL A 523 -1.59 7.69 -1.12
N GLY A 524 -2.56 7.08 -0.44
CA GLY A 524 -2.94 5.70 -0.75
C GLY A 524 -4.05 5.11 0.10
N TYR A 525 -4.22 3.79 0.01
CA TYR A 525 -5.10 3.04 0.90
C TYR A 525 -4.36 2.70 2.19
N GLU A 526 -5.04 2.80 3.34
CA GLU A 526 -4.39 2.62 4.64
C GLU A 526 -3.66 1.27 4.76
N ASP A 527 -4.34 0.16 4.45
CA ASP A 527 -3.75 -1.17 4.56
C ASP A 527 -2.53 -1.33 3.65
N LYS A 528 -2.61 -0.84 2.41
CA LYS A 528 -1.52 -0.96 1.43
C LYS A 528 -0.33 -0.07 1.78
N ILE A 529 -0.58 1.14 2.27
CA ILE A 529 0.48 2.03 2.75
C ILE A 529 1.17 1.40 3.97
N ARG A 530 0.42 0.84 4.92
CA ARG A 530 1.01 0.11 6.06
C ARG A 530 1.91 -1.03 5.58
N THR A 531 1.46 -1.84 4.62
CA THR A 531 2.27 -2.91 4.02
C THR A 531 3.54 -2.35 3.36
N MET A 532 3.42 -1.28 2.58
CA MET A 532 4.57 -0.60 1.97
C MET A 532 5.59 -0.17 3.02
N PHE A 533 5.17 0.45 4.13
CA PHE A 533 6.07 0.88 5.19
C PHE A 533 6.74 -0.28 5.94
N ASN A 534 6.06 -1.43 6.07
CA ASN A 534 6.63 -2.63 6.67
C ASN A 534 7.68 -3.30 5.77
N ASN A 535 7.49 -3.24 4.46
CA ASN A 535 8.38 -3.82 3.46
C ASN A 535 9.54 -2.90 3.08
N ALA A 536 9.34 -1.59 3.21
CA ALA A 536 10.30 -0.54 2.88
C ALA A 536 11.41 -0.40 3.93
N ASN A 537 12.41 0.43 3.60
CA ASN A 537 13.47 0.83 4.52
C ASN A 537 12.87 1.46 5.81
N PRO A 538 13.25 0.99 7.02
CA PRO A 538 12.77 1.54 8.30
C PRO A 538 12.99 3.05 8.46
N GLY A 539 13.96 3.61 7.74
CA GLY A 539 14.20 5.05 7.67
C GLY A 539 12.97 5.83 7.17
N LEU A 540 12.12 5.25 6.33
CA LEU A 540 10.91 5.89 5.81
C LEU A 540 9.92 6.24 6.94
N SER A 541 9.70 5.31 7.88
CA SER A 541 8.81 5.49 9.05
C SER A 541 9.28 6.62 9.98
N ARG A 542 10.58 6.96 9.96
CA ARG A 542 11.13 8.07 10.74
C ARG A 542 10.92 9.44 10.09
N ARG A 543 10.49 9.48 8.82
CA ARG A 543 10.31 10.71 8.01
C ARG A 543 8.84 11.04 7.78
N PHE A 544 8.00 10.02 7.77
CA PHE A 544 6.56 10.13 7.55
C PHE A 544 5.82 9.59 8.76
N PRO A 545 4.92 10.37 9.37
CA PRO A 545 4.14 9.92 10.52
C PRO A 545 3.14 8.85 10.06
N ILE A 546 3.30 7.62 10.57
CA ILE A 546 2.38 6.50 10.31
C ILE A 546 1.53 6.12 11.54
N ASP A 547 1.71 6.84 12.64
CA ASP A 547 0.90 6.64 13.84
C ASP A 547 -0.58 6.91 13.53
N PRO A 548 -1.50 6.06 14.01
CA PRO A 548 -2.94 6.23 13.75
C PRO A 548 -3.51 7.59 14.18
N SER A 549 -2.85 8.28 15.11
CA SER A 549 -3.21 9.61 15.60
C SER A 549 -2.69 10.76 14.73
N GLN A 550 -1.72 10.52 13.86
CA GLN A 550 -1.08 11.55 13.03
C GLN A 550 -1.35 11.37 11.52
N ILE A 551 -1.74 10.17 11.09
CA ILE A 551 -2.17 9.93 9.70
C ILE A 551 -3.42 10.77 9.38
N PHE A 552 -3.41 11.40 8.20
CA PHE A 552 -4.56 12.12 7.68
C PHE A 552 -5.54 11.12 7.07
N ARG A 553 -6.56 10.75 7.85
CA ARG A 553 -7.64 9.85 7.42
C ARG A 553 -8.79 10.62 6.79
N PHE A 554 -9.06 10.27 5.54
CA PHE A 554 -10.19 10.77 4.78
C PHE A 554 -11.30 9.73 4.81
N ASP A 555 -12.23 9.92 5.75
CA ASP A 555 -13.40 9.06 5.90
C ASP A 555 -14.35 9.19 4.70
N ASP A 556 -15.11 8.12 4.44
CA ASP A 556 -16.18 8.14 3.44
C ASP A 556 -17.29 9.12 3.85
N PHE A 557 -17.86 9.82 2.86
CA PHE A 557 -18.92 10.80 3.15
C PHE A 557 -20.22 10.11 3.52
N THR A 558 -20.92 10.65 4.53
CA THR A 558 -22.28 10.22 4.84
C THR A 558 -23.26 10.67 3.76
N ILE A 559 -24.45 10.08 3.74
CA ILE A 559 -25.52 10.45 2.79
C ILE A 559 -25.85 11.94 2.91
N GLU A 560 -25.93 12.45 4.14
CA GLU A 560 -26.20 13.85 4.43
C GLU A 560 -25.10 14.75 3.89
N GLN A 561 -23.82 14.33 4.01
CA GLN A 561 -22.69 15.06 3.46
C GLN A 561 -22.68 15.03 1.92
N LEU A 562 -22.97 13.89 1.30
CA LEU A 562 -23.10 13.79 -0.16
C LEU A 562 -24.25 14.64 -0.70
N GLU A 563 -25.37 14.75 0.04
CA GLU A 563 -26.49 15.64 -0.31
C GLU A 563 -26.08 17.12 -0.23
N LEU A 564 -25.31 17.52 0.78
CA LEU A 564 -24.73 18.87 0.86
C LEU A 564 -23.77 19.16 -0.30
N ILE A 565 -22.92 18.19 -0.66
CA ILE A 565 -22.00 18.31 -1.80
C ILE A 565 -22.77 18.42 -3.11
N LEU A 566 -23.83 17.61 -3.30
CA LEU A 566 -24.73 17.70 -4.44
C LEU A 566 -25.34 19.10 -4.55
N HIS A 567 -25.86 19.63 -3.45
CA HIS A 567 -26.41 20.99 -3.40
C HIS A 567 -25.38 22.07 -3.72
N SER A 568 -24.14 21.92 -3.26
CA SER A 568 -23.05 22.85 -3.61
C SER A 568 -22.79 22.83 -5.10
N LYS A 569 -22.58 21.64 -5.69
CA LYS A 569 -22.29 21.48 -7.12
C LYS A 569 -23.42 21.97 -8.03
N MET A 570 -24.67 21.77 -7.61
CA MET A 570 -25.82 22.32 -8.34
C MET A 570 -25.84 23.85 -8.30
N ARG A 571 -25.48 24.44 -7.17
CA ARG A 571 -25.39 25.91 -7.02
C ARG A 571 -24.27 26.49 -7.87
N ASP A 572 -23.11 25.84 -7.92
CA ASP A 572 -21.97 26.26 -8.74
C ASP A 572 -22.29 26.28 -10.25
N GLN A 573 -23.32 25.53 -10.66
CA GLN A 573 -23.81 25.46 -12.05
C GLN A 573 -25.16 26.19 -12.25
N ASP A 574 -25.61 26.99 -11.28
CA ASP A 574 -26.90 27.70 -11.31
C ASP A 574 -28.13 26.79 -11.58
N LEU A 575 -28.10 25.55 -11.08
CA LEU A 575 -29.17 24.56 -11.22
C LEU A 575 -30.09 24.53 -10.00
N ALA A 576 -31.40 24.68 -10.23
CA ALA A 576 -32.42 24.53 -9.21
C ALA A 576 -33.16 23.18 -9.35
N CYS A 577 -33.52 22.54 -8.23
CA CYS A 577 -34.29 21.29 -8.22
C CYS A 577 -35.64 21.43 -7.48
N THR A 578 -36.49 20.43 -7.69
CA THR A 578 -37.74 20.22 -6.94
C THR A 578 -37.51 19.29 -5.75
N ASP A 579 -38.34 19.38 -4.70
CA ASP A 579 -38.22 18.53 -3.50
C ASP A 579 -38.31 17.03 -3.83
N GLU A 580 -39.13 16.67 -4.81
CA GLU A 580 -39.26 15.29 -5.31
C GLU A 580 -37.96 14.81 -5.99
N ALA A 581 -37.24 15.71 -6.67
CA ALA A 581 -35.97 15.38 -7.30
C ALA A 581 -34.87 15.11 -6.26
N LEU A 582 -34.88 15.83 -5.13
CA LEU A 582 -33.96 15.58 -4.02
C LEU A 582 -34.20 14.21 -3.38
N VAL A 583 -35.46 13.81 -3.21
CA VAL A 583 -35.80 12.46 -2.72
C VAL A 583 -35.30 11.38 -3.69
N ALA A 584 -35.45 11.60 -5.00
CA ALA A 584 -34.94 10.68 -6.03
C ALA A 584 -33.40 10.61 -6.00
N ALA A 585 -32.72 11.75 -5.91
CA ALA A 585 -31.26 11.84 -5.80
C ALA A 585 -30.73 11.10 -4.56
N ARG A 586 -31.36 11.31 -3.40
CA ARG A 586 -31.01 10.60 -2.16
C ARG A 586 -31.19 9.09 -2.29
N GLY A 587 -32.23 8.64 -3.01
CA GLY A 587 -32.41 7.23 -3.36
C GLY A 587 -31.25 6.66 -4.16
N ILE A 588 -30.78 7.38 -5.18
CA ILE A 588 -29.62 6.99 -6.01
C ILE A 588 -28.34 6.91 -5.18
N LEU A 589 -28.07 7.94 -4.36
CA LEU A 589 -26.88 7.99 -3.50
C LEU A 589 -26.89 6.87 -2.44
N ASN A 590 -28.03 6.59 -1.83
CA ASN A 590 -28.20 5.48 -0.87
C ASN A 590 -27.90 4.12 -1.52
N ASN A 591 -28.45 3.88 -2.71
CA ASN A 591 -28.23 2.64 -3.44
C ASN A 591 -26.76 2.50 -3.84
N ALA A 592 -26.15 3.58 -4.33
CA ALA A 592 -24.73 3.60 -4.66
C ALA A 592 -23.86 3.22 -3.45
N LEU A 593 -24.08 3.84 -2.29
CA LEU A 593 -23.36 3.50 -1.06
C LEU A 593 -23.56 2.04 -0.62
N ALA A 594 -24.77 1.48 -0.80
CA ALA A 594 -25.07 0.09 -0.43
C ALA A 594 -24.37 -0.96 -1.32
N THR A 595 -24.06 -0.62 -2.58
CA THR A 595 -23.41 -1.54 -3.53
C THR A 595 -21.90 -1.68 -3.36
N GLY A 596 -21.27 -0.87 -2.50
CA GLY A 596 -19.83 -0.97 -2.18
C GLY A 596 -18.87 -0.57 -3.31
N ASN A 597 -19.33 -0.43 -4.55
CA ASN A 597 -18.55 -0.13 -5.75
C ASN A 597 -18.25 1.37 -5.96
N CYS A 598 -18.28 2.17 -4.90
CA CYS A 598 -18.57 3.59 -5.04
C CYS A 598 -17.46 4.53 -4.56
N THR A 599 -17.05 5.42 -5.47
CA THR A 599 -16.10 6.51 -5.29
C THR A 599 -16.79 7.76 -4.73
N ASN A 600 -17.05 7.85 -3.42
CA ASN A 600 -17.47 9.07 -2.69
C ASN A 600 -18.06 10.23 -3.55
N VAL A 601 -17.34 11.34 -3.76
CA VAL A 601 -17.82 12.49 -4.58
C VAL A 601 -18.04 12.11 -6.05
N GLY A 602 -17.29 11.14 -6.58
CA GLY A 602 -17.48 10.61 -7.94
C GLY A 602 -18.84 9.93 -8.16
N ILE A 603 -19.57 9.54 -7.10
CA ILE A 603 -20.97 9.13 -7.22
C ILE A 603 -21.84 10.35 -7.55
N VAL A 604 -21.63 11.46 -6.83
CA VAL A 604 -22.38 12.71 -7.00
C VAL A 604 -22.17 13.27 -8.39
N ASP A 605 -20.92 13.24 -8.88
CA ASP A 605 -20.60 13.66 -10.24
C ASP A 605 -21.34 12.83 -11.29
N ARG A 606 -21.23 11.50 -11.22
CA ARG A 606 -21.94 10.61 -12.15
C ARG A 606 -23.45 10.80 -12.11
N ALA A 607 -24.02 10.98 -10.91
CA ALA A 607 -25.45 11.23 -10.73
C ALA A 607 -25.86 12.57 -11.35
N LEU A 608 -25.07 13.63 -11.15
CA LEU A 608 -25.30 14.94 -11.75
C LEU A 608 -25.15 14.90 -13.26
N ASP A 609 -24.09 14.31 -13.81
CA ASP A 609 -23.86 14.22 -15.26
C ASP A 609 -25.02 13.53 -15.97
N THR A 610 -25.48 12.40 -15.39
CA THR A 610 -26.64 11.67 -15.90
C THR A 610 -27.91 12.53 -15.84
N THR A 611 -28.09 13.25 -14.74
CA THR A 611 -29.26 14.12 -14.52
C THR A 611 -29.25 15.30 -15.46
N ILE A 612 -28.10 15.97 -15.65
CA ILE A 612 -27.92 17.11 -16.57
C ILE A 612 -28.18 16.67 -18.00
N MET A 613 -27.71 15.48 -18.39
CA MET A 613 -28.01 14.92 -19.71
C MET A 613 -29.53 14.72 -19.92
N ASN A 614 -30.23 14.16 -18.92
CA ASN A 614 -31.68 13.93 -19.00
C ASN A 614 -32.47 15.25 -18.95
N TYR A 615 -32.07 16.16 -18.08
CA TYR A 615 -32.55 17.53 -18.00
C TYR A 615 -32.44 18.23 -19.35
N THR A 616 -31.26 18.24 -19.97
CA THR A 616 -31.02 18.87 -21.28
C THR A 616 -31.90 18.24 -22.38
N LYS A 617 -32.06 16.90 -22.37
CA LYS A 617 -33.00 16.21 -23.27
C LYS A 617 -34.45 16.62 -23.04
N ARG A 618 -34.85 16.88 -21.80
CA ARG A 618 -36.20 17.33 -21.47
C ARG A 618 -36.42 18.79 -21.87
N VAL A 619 -35.49 19.68 -21.54
CA VAL A 619 -35.56 21.12 -21.85
C VAL A 619 -35.55 21.36 -23.35
N SER A 620 -34.75 20.63 -24.13
CA SER A 620 -34.72 20.78 -25.59
C SER A 620 -36.06 20.48 -26.28
N ARG A 621 -36.98 19.76 -25.62
CA ARG A 621 -38.33 19.47 -26.11
C ARG A 621 -39.36 20.54 -25.74
N ILE A 622 -39.01 21.47 -24.84
CA ILE A 622 -39.89 22.55 -24.39
C ILE A 622 -39.77 23.72 -25.38
N LYS A 623 -40.90 24.15 -25.95
CA LYS A 623 -40.94 25.22 -26.98
C LYS A 623 -40.71 26.63 -26.42
N ASP A 624 -41.01 26.84 -25.14
CA ASP A 624 -40.89 28.13 -24.46
C ASP A 624 -39.53 28.23 -23.73
N ARG A 625 -38.65 29.09 -24.22
CA ARG A 625 -37.22 29.16 -23.81
C ARG A 625 -36.96 30.17 -22.68
N GLY A 626 -38.01 30.83 -22.16
CA GLY A 626 -37.88 32.00 -21.29
C GLY A 626 -37.56 31.75 -19.82
N ALA A 627 -37.69 30.52 -19.31
CA ALA A 627 -37.45 30.20 -17.91
C ALA A 627 -36.51 29.00 -17.80
N ASN A 628 -35.43 29.10 -17.02
CA ASN A 628 -34.53 27.98 -16.69
C ASN A 628 -35.33 26.95 -15.86
N PRO A 629 -35.84 25.85 -16.45
CA PRO A 629 -36.75 24.97 -15.74
C PRO A 629 -36.01 24.22 -14.63
N LYS A 630 -36.68 23.95 -13.51
CA LYS A 630 -36.06 23.20 -12.41
C LYS A 630 -35.86 21.72 -12.81
N ILE A 631 -34.84 21.09 -12.23
CA ILE A 631 -34.60 19.64 -12.28
C ILE A 631 -35.74 18.91 -11.55
N GLN A 632 -36.27 17.87 -12.18
CA GLN A 632 -37.39 17.06 -11.72
C GLN A 632 -36.93 15.63 -11.39
N ALA A 633 -37.72 14.87 -10.64
CA ALA A 633 -37.40 13.49 -10.25
C ALA A 633 -37.16 12.55 -11.47
N VAL A 634 -37.84 12.81 -12.58
CA VAL A 634 -37.67 12.07 -13.85
C VAL A 634 -36.30 12.25 -14.48
N ASP A 635 -35.60 13.35 -14.17
CA ASP A 635 -34.26 13.61 -14.70
C ASP A 635 -33.21 12.75 -13.99
N PHE A 636 -33.41 12.50 -12.68
CA PHE A 636 -32.58 11.59 -11.89
C PHE A 636 -32.86 10.12 -12.21
N ASN A 637 -34.14 9.75 -12.34
CA ASN A 637 -34.52 8.37 -12.70
C ASN A 637 -35.74 8.36 -13.64
N PRO A 638 -35.53 8.07 -14.95
CA PRO A 638 -36.59 8.03 -15.94
C PRO A 638 -37.68 6.97 -15.70
N ASN A 639 -37.41 5.94 -14.90
CA ASN A 639 -38.32 4.82 -14.64
C ASN A 639 -39.26 5.04 -13.44
N VAL A 640 -39.09 6.12 -12.66
CA VAL A 640 -39.94 6.42 -11.49
C VAL A 640 -41.43 6.54 -11.84
N SER A 641 -41.74 6.93 -13.08
CA SER A 641 -43.11 7.05 -13.59
C SER A 641 -43.76 5.72 -14.01
N LYS A 642 -42.98 4.64 -14.26
CA LYS A 642 -43.50 3.34 -14.73
C LYS A 642 -43.96 2.39 -13.61
N ILE A 643 -43.55 2.65 -12.36
CA ILE A 643 -43.82 1.78 -11.20
C ILE A 643 -45.32 1.72 -10.83
N LEU A 644 -46.16 2.63 -11.35
CA LEU A 644 -47.56 2.78 -10.94
C LEU A 644 -48.59 2.02 -11.79
N LYS A 645 -48.23 1.31 -12.87
CA LYS A 645 -49.20 0.79 -13.86
C LYS A 645 -48.92 -0.60 -14.48
N VAL A 646 -48.12 -1.47 -13.85
CA VAL A 646 -47.90 -2.83 -14.39
C VAL A 646 -48.83 -3.82 -13.69
N ASP A 647 -49.81 -4.34 -14.43
CA ASP A 647 -50.65 -5.48 -14.02
C ASP A 647 -50.00 -6.76 -14.56
N TYR A 648 -49.27 -7.49 -13.71
CA TYR A 648 -48.59 -8.72 -14.12
C TYR A 648 -49.54 -9.92 -14.27
N ARG A 649 -50.83 -9.72 -14.03
CA ARG A 649 -51.83 -10.78 -14.03
C ARG A 649 -52.00 -11.39 -15.41
N THR A 650 -52.13 -10.57 -16.45
CA THR A 650 -52.25 -11.03 -17.84
C THR A 650 -51.02 -11.77 -18.34
N ASP A 651 -49.83 -11.42 -17.86
CA ASP A 651 -48.57 -12.07 -18.27
C ASP A 651 -48.37 -13.45 -17.59
N MET A 652 -49.01 -13.69 -16.45
CA MET A 652 -48.86 -14.91 -15.65
C MET A 652 -50.00 -15.93 -15.84
N GLU A 653 -51.18 -15.48 -16.29
CA GLU A 653 -52.35 -16.33 -16.54
C GLU A 653 -52.05 -17.40 -17.62
N GLY A 654 -52.34 -18.67 -17.32
CA GLY A 654 -52.09 -19.82 -18.21
C GLY A 654 -50.68 -20.42 -18.15
N ARG A 655 -49.69 -19.75 -17.55
CA ARG A 655 -48.30 -20.27 -17.41
C ARG A 655 -47.97 -20.78 -16.01
N ILE A 656 -48.70 -20.32 -15.00
CA ILE A 656 -48.52 -20.66 -13.58
C ILE A 656 -49.90 -20.80 -12.94
N HIS A 657 -50.05 -21.73 -11.99
CA HIS A 657 -51.32 -21.97 -11.30
C HIS A 657 -51.87 -20.72 -10.58
N HIS A 658 -53.18 -20.47 -10.69
CA HIS A 658 -53.83 -19.23 -10.22
C HIS A 658 -53.64 -18.94 -8.72
N SER A 659 -53.45 -19.97 -7.88
CA SER A 659 -53.19 -19.81 -6.44
C SER A 659 -51.86 -19.07 -6.15
N LEU A 660 -50.86 -19.24 -7.01
CA LEU A 660 -49.55 -18.60 -6.88
C LEU A 660 -49.58 -17.14 -7.34
N ILE A 661 -50.35 -16.85 -8.39
CA ILE A 661 -50.57 -15.49 -8.91
C ILE A 661 -51.18 -14.61 -7.81
N ASN A 662 -52.23 -15.11 -7.14
CA ASN A 662 -52.87 -14.39 -6.03
C ASN A 662 -51.90 -14.12 -4.87
N ARG A 663 -50.96 -15.03 -4.58
CA ARG A 663 -49.93 -14.84 -3.54
C ARG A 663 -48.93 -13.76 -3.92
N LEU A 664 -48.49 -13.68 -5.18
CA LEU A 664 -47.61 -12.61 -5.67
C LEU A 664 -48.28 -11.24 -5.63
N MET A 665 -49.56 -11.17 -6.04
CA MET A 665 -50.33 -9.92 -5.98
C MET A 665 -50.48 -9.38 -4.55
N ARG A 666 -50.49 -10.27 -3.54
CA ARG A 666 -50.47 -9.84 -2.12
C ARG A 666 -49.15 -9.15 -1.74
N TYR A 667 -48.01 -9.54 -2.30
CA TYR A 667 -46.73 -8.85 -2.04
C TYR A 667 -46.72 -7.43 -2.60
N GLN A 668 -47.18 -7.28 -3.84
CA GLN A 668 -47.31 -5.98 -4.49
C GLN A 668 -48.27 -5.06 -3.73
N THR A 669 -49.45 -5.57 -3.35
CA THR A 669 -50.47 -4.83 -2.61
C THR A 669 -49.98 -4.42 -1.21
N SER A 670 -49.33 -5.34 -0.49
CA SER A 670 -48.79 -5.06 0.85
C SER A 670 -47.72 -3.96 0.83
N TYR A 671 -46.85 -3.98 -0.18
CA TYR A 671 -45.84 -2.93 -0.38
C TYR A 671 -46.46 -1.56 -0.68
N GLN A 672 -47.43 -1.52 -1.60
CA GLN A 672 -48.12 -0.28 -1.95
C GLN A 672 -48.82 0.34 -0.73
N MET A 673 -49.49 -0.49 0.09
CA MET A 673 -50.13 -0.04 1.33
C MET A 673 -49.13 0.53 2.35
N ALA A 674 -47.95 -0.08 2.51
CA ALA A 674 -46.90 0.43 3.38
C ALA A 674 -46.33 1.77 2.90
N LYS A 675 -46.10 1.92 1.59
CA LYS A 675 -45.62 3.16 0.96
C LYS A 675 -46.60 4.31 1.15
N HIS A 676 -47.90 4.07 0.92
CA HIS A 676 -48.94 5.09 1.07
C HIS A 676 -49.13 5.59 2.51
N ARG A 677 -48.80 4.77 3.51
CA ARG A 677 -48.92 5.13 4.93
C ARG A 677 -47.68 5.82 5.53
N ARG A 678 -46.66 6.13 4.72
CA ARG A 678 -45.38 6.79 5.13
C ARG A 678 -44.71 6.14 6.35
N ILE A 679 -44.90 4.83 6.54
CA ILE A 679 -44.30 4.12 7.66
C ILE A 679 -42.84 3.85 7.29
N SER A 680 -41.89 4.33 8.12
CA SER A 680 -40.47 3.94 8.03
C SER A 680 -40.35 2.47 8.40
N LEU A 681 -40.58 1.59 7.43
CA LEU A 681 -40.51 0.15 7.62
C LEU A 681 -39.16 -0.35 7.14
N ASN A 682 -38.52 -1.16 7.98
CA ASN A 682 -37.52 -2.11 7.53
C ASN A 682 -38.14 -2.97 6.42
N LYS A 683 -37.83 -2.64 5.16
CA LYS A 683 -38.39 -3.31 3.96
C LYS A 683 -38.36 -4.85 4.10
N ALA A 684 -37.30 -5.41 4.71
CA ALA A 684 -37.10 -6.85 4.89
C ALA A 684 -38.18 -7.62 5.69
N HIS A 685 -39.14 -6.96 6.35
CA HIS A 685 -40.20 -7.64 7.12
C HIS A 685 -41.56 -7.71 6.42
N LEU A 686 -41.74 -7.01 5.29
CA LEU A 686 -43.03 -6.96 4.61
C LEU A 686 -43.18 -7.98 3.47
N ILE A 687 -42.08 -8.29 2.79
CA ILE A 687 -42.03 -9.23 1.67
C ILE A 687 -40.93 -10.26 1.97
N PRO A 688 -41.20 -11.58 1.90
CA PRO A 688 -40.16 -12.60 2.01
C PRO A 688 -39.11 -12.41 0.91
N THR A 689 -37.83 -12.55 1.24
CA THR A 689 -36.72 -12.50 0.27
C THR A 689 -36.07 -13.86 0.03
N ARG A 690 -36.61 -14.92 0.64
CA ARG A 690 -36.04 -16.27 0.64
C ARG A 690 -37.12 -17.30 0.41
N PHE A 691 -36.99 -18.03 -0.67
CA PHE A 691 -38.02 -18.92 -1.19
C PHE A 691 -37.51 -20.35 -1.35
N LEU A 692 -38.40 -21.31 -1.12
CA LEU A 692 -38.20 -22.72 -1.40
C LEU A 692 -39.22 -23.17 -2.46
N PHE A 693 -38.74 -23.55 -3.64
CA PHE A 693 -39.56 -24.00 -4.76
C PHE A 693 -39.64 -25.53 -4.79
N ARG A 694 -40.77 -26.06 -4.33
CA ARG A 694 -41.00 -27.51 -4.18
C ARG A 694 -41.98 -28.01 -5.23
N GLY A 695 -41.59 -29.02 -6.01
CA GLY A 695 -42.46 -29.58 -7.06
C GLY A 695 -41.72 -30.48 -8.04
N SER A 696 -42.45 -31.24 -8.86
CA SER A 696 -41.85 -32.09 -9.90
C SER A 696 -41.17 -31.23 -10.98
N PRO A 697 -40.23 -31.77 -11.78
CA PRO A 697 -39.68 -31.02 -12.91
C PRO A 697 -40.79 -30.70 -13.95
N GLY A 698 -40.60 -29.61 -14.72
CA GLY A 698 -41.60 -29.16 -15.68
C GLY A 698 -42.86 -28.51 -15.10
N THR A 699 -42.88 -28.10 -13.83
CA THR A 699 -44.06 -27.48 -13.16
C THR A 699 -44.04 -25.93 -13.15
N GLY A 700 -43.06 -25.30 -13.82
CA GLY A 700 -43.03 -23.84 -13.99
C GLY A 700 -42.17 -23.03 -13.00
N LYS A 701 -41.29 -23.69 -12.24
CA LYS A 701 -40.41 -23.04 -11.23
C LYS A 701 -39.49 -21.95 -11.80
N THR A 702 -38.82 -22.24 -12.92
CA THR A 702 -37.95 -21.28 -13.61
C THR A 702 -38.76 -20.11 -14.18
N THR A 703 -39.97 -20.39 -14.68
CA THR A 703 -40.89 -19.35 -15.16
C THR A 703 -41.32 -18.43 -14.02
N MET A 704 -41.62 -18.98 -12.84
CA MET A 704 -41.95 -18.21 -11.63
C MET A 704 -40.78 -17.33 -11.17
N ALA A 705 -39.54 -17.85 -11.19
CA ALA A 705 -38.36 -17.07 -10.86
C ALA A 705 -38.23 -15.81 -11.74
N LYS A 706 -38.51 -15.94 -13.05
CA LYS A 706 -38.48 -14.80 -14.00
C LYS A 706 -39.47 -13.71 -13.65
N PHE A 707 -40.70 -14.08 -13.31
CA PHE A 707 -41.71 -13.10 -12.88
C PHE A 707 -41.36 -12.47 -11.53
N MET A 708 -40.88 -13.27 -10.57
CA MET A 708 -40.46 -12.75 -9.27
C MET A 708 -39.30 -11.77 -9.40
N SER A 709 -38.30 -12.05 -10.24
CA SER A 709 -37.19 -11.12 -10.49
C SER A 709 -37.69 -9.77 -10.99
N LYS A 710 -38.56 -9.75 -12.02
CA LYS A 710 -39.17 -8.53 -12.54
C LYS A 710 -39.94 -7.77 -11.45
N LEU A 711 -40.75 -8.47 -10.66
CA LEU A 711 -41.51 -7.88 -9.55
C LEU A 711 -40.60 -7.25 -8.48
N PHE A 712 -39.55 -7.94 -8.03
CA PHE A 712 -38.63 -7.42 -7.02
C PHE A 712 -37.79 -6.24 -7.54
N PHE A 713 -37.49 -6.20 -8.84
CA PHE A 713 -36.84 -5.06 -9.48
C PHE A 713 -37.77 -3.85 -9.49
N ASP A 714 -39.01 -4.03 -9.93
CA ASP A 714 -39.99 -2.95 -10.05
C ASP A 714 -40.41 -2.36 -8.68
N ILE A 715 -40.35 -3.18 -7.61
CA ILE A 715 -40.56 -2.73 -6.21
C ILE A 715 -39.30 -2.02 -5.65
N GLY A 716 -38.12 -2.24 -6.24
CA GLY A 716 -36.85 -1.64 -5.84
C GLY A 716 -36.12 -2.39 -4.72
N TYR A 717 -36.24 -3.74 -4.66
CA TYR A 717 -35.42 -4.61 -3.80
C TYR A 717 -34.14 -5.08 -4.50
N ILE A 718 -34.18 -5.28 -5.82
CA ILE A 718 -33.02 -5.66 -6.63
C ILE A 718 -32.74 -4.56 -7.66
N SER A 719 -31.48 -4.44 -8.09
CA SER A 719 -31.00 -3.34 -8.94
C SER A 719 -31.12 -3.65 -10.44
N THR A 720 -31.22 -4.93 -10.81
CA THR A 720 -31.51 -5.36 -12.18
C THR A 720 -32.59 -6.46 -12.16
N PRO A 721 -33.39 -6.60 -13.23
CA PRO A 721 -34.36 -7.69 -13.34
C PRO A 721 -33.71 -9.04 -13.72
N ASP A 722 -32.38 -9.10 -13.77
CA ASP A 722 -31.64 -10.28 -14.19
C ASP A 722 -31.65 -11.38 -13.11
N ILE A 723 -31.69 -12.62 -13.58
CA ILE A 723 -31.62 -13.81 -12.72
C ILE A 723 -30.23 -14.39 -12.83
N VAL A 724 -29.66 -14.74 -11.69
CA VAL A 724 -28.45 -15.55 -11.60
C VAL A 724 -28.90 -16.98 -11.28
N GLU A 725 -28.64 -17.91 -12.19
CA GLU A 725 -28.96 -19.33 -12.00
C GLU A 725 -27.67 -20.12 -11.77
N TYR A 726 -27.60 -20.86 -10.66
CA TYR A 726 -26.52 -21.81 -10.38
C TYR A 726 -27.10 -23.19 -10.11
N SER A 727 -26.31 -24.23 -10.40
CA SER A 727 -26.60 -25.57 -9.89
C SER A 727 -26.03 -25.73 -8.48
N ALA A 728 -26.63 -26.62 -7.69
CA ALA A 728 -26.11 -27.05 -6.40
C ALA A 728 -24.61 -27.44 -6.43
N THR A 729 -24.15 -28.03 -7.53
CA THR A 729 -22.75 -28.44 -7.72
C THR A 729 -21.78 -27.26 -7.86
N ASP A 730 -22.26 -26.08 -8.27
CA ASP A 730 -21.43 -24.88 -8.40
C ASP A 730 -21.00 -24.32 -7.04
N LEU A 731 -21.73 -24.67 -5.98
CA LEU A 731 -21.42 -24.25 -4.61
C LEU A 731 -20.38 -25.15 -3.95
N ILE A 732 -20.21 -26.37 -4.45
CA ILE A 732 -19.36 -27.41 -3.86
C ILE A 732 -17.92 -27.28 -4.39
N GLY A 733 -16.94 -27.26 -3.49
CA GLY A 733 -15.50 -27.24 -3.79
C GLY A 733 -14.92 -28.63 -4.06
N GLN A 734 -13.73 -28.70 -4.65
CA GLN A 734 -13.06 -29.98 -4.97
C GLN A 734 -12.13 -30.44 -3.84
N TYR A 735 -11.74 -29.54 -2.93
CA TYR A 735 -10.81 -29.81 -1.83
C TYR A 735 -11.31 -29.22 -0.49
N LEU A 736 -10.86 -29.80 0.63
CA LEU A 736 -11.15 -29.35 2.00
C LEU A 736 -10.85 -27.85 2.19
N GLY A 737 -11.85 -27.07 2.59
CA GLY A 737 -11.75 -25.63 2.85
C GLY A 737 -12.12 -24.72 1.67
N GLN A 738 -12.14 -25.23 0.43
CA GLN A 738 -12.50 -24.45 -0.76
C GLN A 738 -14.00 -24.17 -0.86
N THR A 739 -14.84 -25.10 -0.44
CA THR A 739 -16.31 -25.04 -0.56
C THR A 739 -16.90 -23.79 0.07
N ARG A 740 -16.38 -23.38 1.24
CA ARG A 740 -16.83 -22.17 1.93
C ARG A 740 -16.56 -20.90 1.10
N HIS A 741 -15.36 -20.78 0.55
CA HIS A 741 -14.99 -19.63 -0.28
C HIS A 741 -15.80 -19.59 -1.58
N LYS A 742 -15.94 -20.74 -2.24
CA LYS A 742 -16.68 -20.87 -3.51
C LYS A 742 -18.17 -20.56 -3.33
N THR A 743 -18.79 -21.10 -2.28
CA THR A 743 -20.19 -20.78 -1.91
C THR A 743 -20.35 -19.27 -1.67
N ARG A 744 -19.44 -18.66 -0.92
CA ARG A 744 -19.48 -17.23 -0.61
C ARG A 744 -19.30 -16.34 -1.83
N GLU A 745 -18.37 -16.69 -2.72
CA GLU A 745 -18.11 -15.99 -3.98
C GLU A 745 -19.37 -15.95 -4.86
N LYS A 746 -20.02 -17.11 -5.04
CA LYS A 746 -21.27 -17.22 -5.82
C LYS A 746 -22.43 -16.45 -5.17
N LEU A 747 -22.53 -16.45 -3.85
CA LEU A 747 -23.51 -15.64 -3.12
C LEU A 747 -23.24 -14.13 -3.25
N THR A 748 -21.97 -13.71 -3.30
CA THR A 748 -21.60 -12.30 -3.50
C THR A 748 -21.80 -11.82 -4.93
N ASP A 749 -21.58 -12.67 -5.95
CA ASP A 749 -21.86 -12.34 -7.36
C ASP A 749 -23.35 -12.05 -7.62
N ALA A 750 -24.22 -12.68 -6.82
CA ALA A 750 -25.65 -12.49 -6.89
C ALA A 750 -26.19 -11.28 -6.09
N PHE A 751 -25.32 -10.39 -5.58
CA PHE A 751 -25.77 -9.18 -4.88
C PHE A 751 -26.61 -8.28 -5.79
N SER A 752 -27.70 -7.76 -5.21
CA SER A 752 -28.71 -6.93 -5.86
C SER A 752 -29.40 -7.58 -7.07
N ARG A 753 -29.39 -8.91 -7.16
CA ARG A 753 -30.06 -9.71 -8.20
C ARG A 753 -30.93 -10.82 -7.58
N PHE A 754 -31.73 -11.48 -8.42
CA PHE A 754 -32.51 -12.65 -8.01
C PHE A 754 -31.69 -13.93 -8.25
N LEU A 755 -31.34 -14.64 -7.18
CA LEU A 755 -30.55 -15.87 -7.23
C LEU A 755 -31.45 -17.11 -7.21
N VAL A 756 -31.27 -18.01 -8.16
CA VAL A 756 -31.89 -19.34 -8.17
C VAL A 756 -30.80 -20.41 -8.07
N ILE A 757 -30.91 -21.29 -7.08
CA ILE A 757 -30.08 -22.48 -6.96
C ILE A 757 -30.92 -23.70 -7.31
N ASN A 758 -30.59 -24.33 -8.42
CA ASN A 758 -31.25 -25.53 -8.94
C ASN A 758 -30.59 -26.81 -8.40
N ASP A 759 -31.29 -27.94 -8.56
CA ASP A 759 -30.78 -29.29 -8.25
C ASP A 759 -30.32 -29.49 -6.81
N VAL A 760 -31.05 -28.93 -5.85
CA VAL A 760 -30.72 -28.94 -4.41
C VAL A 760 -30.58 -30.36 -3.82
N HIS A 761 -31.05 -31.39 -4.52
CA HIS A 761 -30.83 -32.79 -4.15
C HIS A 761 -29.33 -33.16 -4.08
N HIS A 762 -28.47 -32.49 -4.85
CA HIS A 762 -27.01 -32.68 -4.76
C HIS A 762 -26.37 -32.07 -3.51
N LEU A 763 -27.11 -31.30 -2.69
CA LEU A 763 -26.62 -30.73 -1.44
C LEU A 763 -26.97 -31.59 -0.21
N LEU A 764 -27.64 -32.73 -0.40
CA LEU A 764 -28.14 -33.55 0.70
C LEU A 764 -27.09 -34.55 1.22
N ASP A 765 -26.17 -35.00 0.37
CA ASP A 765 -25.28 -36.13 0.66
C ASP A 765 -23.80 -35.71 0.64
N GLY A 766 -23.15 -35.68 1.82
CA GLY A 766 -21.68 -35.54 1.96
C GLY A 766 -21.17 -34.42 2.88
N LEU A 767 -19.85 -34.43 3.13
CA LEU A 767 -19.16 -33.50 4.04
C LEU A 767 -18.93 -32.11 3.42
N TYR A 768 -18.82 -32.02 2.09
CA TYR A 768 -18.63 -30.75 1.41
C TYR A 768 -19.96 -30.03 1.20
N GLU A 769 -21.00 -30.80 0.93
CA GLU A 769 -22.39 -30.41 0.72
C GLU A 769 -22.99 -29.80 1.99
N THR A 770 -22.70 -30.42 3.15
CA THR A 770 -23.03 -29.86 4.48
C THR A 770 -22.31 -28.54 4.73
N GLN A 771 -21.02 -28.45 4.39
CA GLN A 771 -20.25 -27.21 4.51
C GLN A 771 -20.79 -26.06 3.64
N ALA A 772 -21.23 -26.37 2.40
CA ALA A 772 -21.86 -25.39 1.51
C ALA A 772 -23.21 -24.89 2.07
N LEU A 773 -24.05 -25.80 2.57
CA LEU A 773 -25.34 -25.45 3.18
C LEU A 773 -25.18 -24.61 4.45
N ASP A 774 -24.20 -24.93 5.30
CA ASP A 774 -23.94 -24.17 6.52
C ASP A 774 -23.41 -22.77 6.21
N GLU A 775 -22.52 -22.61 5.23
CA GLU A 775 -22.07 -21.28 4.78
C GLU A 775 -23.23 -20.50 4.15
N LEU A 776 -24.08 -21.14 3.34
CA LEU A 776 -25.27 -20.50 2.76
C LEU A 776 -26.24 -20.02 3.85
N ALA A 777 -26.53 -20.86 4.85
CA ALA A 777 -27.37 -20.49 5.98
C ALA A 777 -26.74 -19.37 6.82
N HIS A 778 -25.44 -19.44 7.08
CA HIS A 778 -24.68 -18.44 7.83
C HIS A 778 -24.69 -17.09 7.11
N PHE A 779 -24.33 -17.07 5.83
CA PHE A 779 -24.26 -15.88 4.99
C PHE A 779 -25.62 -15.17 4.91
N LEU A 780 -26.70 -15.93 4.72
CA LEU A 780 -28.06 -15.38 4.66
C LEU A 780 -28.58 -14.97 6.05
N SER A 781 -28.06 -15.51 7.14
CA SER A 781 -28.47 -15.13 8.50
C SER A 781 -27.96 -13.73 8.90
N GLN A 782 -26.83 -13.30 8.36
CA GLN A 782 -26.19 -12.01 8.67
C GLN A 782 -27.08 -10.80 8.30
N PRO A 783 -27.24 -9.81 9.21
CA PRO A 783 -28.16 -8.69 9.00
C PRO A 783 -27.79 -7.79 7.81
N VAL A 784 -26.50 -7.70 7.47
CA VAL A 784 -25.99 -6.94 6.31
C VAL A 784 -26.49 -7.54 4.99
N ASN A 785 -26.50 -8.88 4.90
CA ASN A 785 -26.85 -9.60 3.67
C ASN A 785 -28.37 -9.79 3.51
N ARG A 786 -29.17 -9.59 4.57
CA ARG A 786 -30.65 -9.69 4.54
C ARG A 786 -31.31 -8.76 3.53
N ARG A 787 -30.65 -7.65 3.18
CA ARG A 787 -31.21 -6.59 2.33
C ARG A 787 -30.74 -6.64 0.89
N ASN A 788 -29.68 -7.40 0.60
CA ASN A 788 -28.93 -7.26 -0.64
C ASN A 788 -29.11 -8.44 -1.61
N ILE A 789 -29.87 -9.48 -1.24
CA ILE A 789 -30.08 -10.65 -2.12
C ILE A 789 -31.47 -11.24 -1.93
N VAL A 790 -32.10 -11.64 -3.04
CA VAL A 790 -33.32 -12.46 -3.05
C VAL A 790 -32.92 -13.84 -3.55
N VAL A 791 -33.23 -14.89 -2.78
CA VAL A 791 -32.76 -16.26 -3.06
C VAL A 791 -33.92 -17.24 -3.15
N ALA A 792 -33.91 -18.10 -4.18
CA ALA A 792 -34.82 -19.22 -4.32
C ALA A 792 -34.04 -20.55 -4.46
N LEU A 793 -34.35 -21.52 -3.62
CA LEU A 793 -33.83 -22.89 -3.72
C LEU A 793 -34.86 -23.78 -4.44
N SER A 794 -34.47 -24.48 -5.50
CA SER A 794 -35.37 -25.28 -6.35
C SER A 794 -35.02 -26.77 -6.30
N GLY A 795 -36.01 -27.61 -5.97
CA GLY A 795 -35.83 -29.07 -5.90
C GLY A 795 -37.14 -29.85 -5.87
N ASP A 796 -37.08 -31.17 -6.05
CA ASP A 796 -38.25 -32.04 -6.02
C ASP A 796 -38.89 -32.13 -4.61
N LYS A 797 -40.10 -32.71 -4.53
CA LYS A 797 -40.84 -32.80 -3.26
C LYS A 797 -40.04 -33.54 -2.17
N LYS A 798 -39.30 -34.58 -2.54
CA LYS A 798 -38.51 -35.38 -1.58
C LYS A 798 -37.30 -34.60 -1.08
N SER A 799 -36.50 -34.02 -1.98
CA SER A 799 -35.24 -33.36 -1.63
C SER A 799 -35.46 -32.09 -0.81
N ILE A 800 -36.48 -31.29 -1.14
CA ILE A 800 -36.82 -30.12 -0.32
C ILE A 800 -37.32 -30.54 1.06
N THR A 801 -38.12 -31.60 1.16
CA THR A 801 -38.61 -32.09 2.46
C THR A 801 -37.46 -32.60 3.33
N GLU A 802 -36.45 -33.20 2.71
CA GLU A 802 -35.23 -33.65 3.39
C GLU A 802 -34.33 -32.49 3.83
N LEU A 803 -34.17 -31.47 2.99
CA LEU A 803 -33.46 -30.24 3.32
C LEU A 803 -34.10 -29.53 4.53
N MET A 804 -35.42 -29.58 4.63
CA MET A 804 -36.20 -28.97 5.72
C MET A 804 -36.05 -29.69 7.06
N LYS A 805 -35.56 -30.93 7.08
CA LYS A 805 -35.21 -31.61 8.34
C LYS A 805 -33.99 -30.96 9.02
N ARG A 806 -33.19 -30.16 8.29
CA ARG A 806 -32.01 -29.49 8.81
C ARG A 806 -32.37 -28.13 9.46
N PRO A 807 -31.99 -27.88 10.73
CA PRO A 807 -32.41 -26.69 11.48
C PRO A 807 -31.85 -25.38 10.90
N ASN A 808 -30.65 -25.40 10.32
CA ASN A 808 -29.97 -24.22 9.79
C ASN A 808 -30.68 -23.63 8.56
N ILE A 809 -31.32 -24.47 7.73
CA ILE A 809 -32.03 -24.02 6.52
C ILE A 809 -33.48 -23.62 6.84
N PHE A 810 -34.17 -24.39 7.69
CA PHE A 810 -35.55 -24.11 8.09
C PHE A 810 -35.72 -22.72 8.73
N THR A 811 -34.75 -22.31 9.53
CA THR A 811 -34.79 -21.00 10.21
C THR A 811 -34.63 -19.82 9.24
N VAL A 812 -33.91 -20.02 8.14
CA VAL A 812 -33.56 -19.02 7.13
C VAL A 812 -34.62 -18.91 6.04
N PHE A 813 -35.13 -20.04 5.54
CA PHE A 813 -36.13 -20.12 4.46
C PHE A 813 -37.52 -20.45 5.03
N ARG A 814 -38.34 -19.42 5.23
CA ARG A 814 -39.69 -19.56 5.81
C ARG A 814 -40.80 -19.65 4.77
N GLU A 815 -40.52 -19.24 3.54
CA GLU A 815 -41.53 -19.14 2.48
C GLU A 815 -41.40 -20.29 1.48
N ILE A 816 -42.38 -21.20 1.51
CA ILE A 816 -42.44 -22.37 0.63
C ILE A 816 -43.50 -22.11 -0.45
N ILE A 817 -43.09 -22.34 -1.70
CA ILE A 817 -43.94 -22.29 -2.88
C ILE A 817 -44.05 -23.72 -3.43
N ASP A 818 -45.25 -24.27 -3.31
CA ASP A 818 -45.58 -25.59 -3.83
C ASP A 818 -46.08 -25.48 -5.26
N PHE A 819 -45.41 -26.20 -6.15
CA PHE A 819 -45.78 -26.38 -7.55
C PHE A 819 -46.42 -27.75 -7.68
N GLU A 820 -47.72 -27.75 -7.94
CA GLU A 820 -48.51 -28.94 -8.22
C GLU A 820 -48.28 -29.42 -9.65
N ASP A 821 -48.50 -30.71 -9.89
CA ASP A 821 -48.45 -31.27 -11.23
C ASP A 821 -49.63 -30.70 -12.05
N LEU A 822 -49.43 -30.47 -13.35
CA LEU A 822 -50.46 -29.86 -14.19
C LEU A 822 -51.69 -30.76 -14.22
N SER A 823 -52.90 -30.20 -14.10
CA SER A 823 -54.11 -31.00 -14.31
C SER A 823 -54.25 -31.39 -15.78
N PRO A 824 -54.99 -32.45 -16.14
CA PRO A 824 -55.26 -32.79 -17.53
C PRO A 824 -55.87 -31.63 -18.33
N ASP A 825 -56.65 -30.79 -17.65
CA ASP A 825 -57.29 -29.61 -18.24
C ASP A 825 -56.24 -28.50 -18.51
N ASP A 826 -55.32 -28.27 -17.56
CA ASP A 826 -54.18 -27.36 -17.75
C ASP A 826 -53.21 -27.83 -18.84
N CYS A 827 -53.01 -29.15 -18.97
CA CYS A 827 -52.20 -29.74 -20.04
C CYS A 827 -52.80 -29.48 -21.43
N ILE A 828 -54.13 -29.51 -21.55
CA ILE A 828 -54.83 -29.18 -22.80
C ILE A 828 -54.68 -27.70 -23.13
N THR A 829 -54.88 -26.82 -22.14
CA THR A 829 -54.67 -25.37 -22.32
C THR A 829 -53.24 -25.05 -22.70
N LEU A 830 -52.25 -25.65 -22.03
CA LEU A 830 -50.84 -25.46 -22.34
C LEU A 830 -50.48 -25.99 -23.74
N LEU A 831 -51.00 -27.16 -24.13
CA LEU A 831 -50.83 -27.69 -25.48
C LEU A 831 -51.37 -26.73 -26.54
N GLY A 832 -52.57 -26.18 -26.32
CA GLY A 832 -53.16 -25.17 -27.19
C GLY A 832 -52.31 -23.90 -27.30
N GLN A 833 -51.82 -23.38 -26.16
CA GLN A 833 -50.96 -22.20 -26.13
C GLN A 833 -49.62 -22.41 -26.85
N GLU A 834 -48.99 -23.57 -26.69
CA GLU A 834 -47.72 -23.88 -27.37
C GLU A 834 -47.92 -24.04 -28.88
N LEU A 835 -49.07 -24.58 -29.33
CA LEU A 835 -49.40 -24.62 -30.77
C LEU A 835 -49.60 -23.21 -31.36
N VAL A 836 -50.28 -22.31 -30.64
CA VAL A 836 -50.48 -20.91 -31.05
C VAL A 836 -49.17 -20.11 -31.03
N CYS A 837 -48.33 -20.29 -30.01
CA CYS A 837 -47.03 -19.59 -29.89
C CYS A 837 -46.05 -19.94 -31.01
N ASN A 838 -46.24 -21.08 -31.69
CA ASN A 838 -45.41 -21.51 -32.82
C ASN A 838 -46.08 -21.24 -34.18
N GLU A 839 -47.04 -20.30 -34.24
CA GLU A 839 -47.73 -19.83 -35.46
C GLU A 839 -48.67 -20.86 -36.16
N PHE A 840 -48.97 -21.99 -35.52
CA PHE A 840 -49.92 -23.00 -36.02
C PHE A 840 -51.33 -22.80 -35.42
N GLY A 841 -52.03 -21.77 -35.89
CA GLY A 841 -53.44 -21.48 -35.58
C GLY A 841 -53.68 -20.14 -34.87
N GLU A 842 -54.82 -19.50 -35.14
CA GLU A 842 -55.23 -18.26 -34.44
C GLU A 842 -55.94 -18.56 -33.11
N GLU A 843 -56.67 -19.68 -33.01
CA GLU A 843 -57.36 -20.15 -31.79
C GLU A 843 -57.32 -21.69 -31.70
N ALA A 844 -56.95 -22.23 -30.53
CA ALA A 844 -56.96 -23.66 -30.28
C ALA A 844 -58.38 -24.13 -29.94
N GLN A 845 -59.26 -24.23 -30.94
CA GLN A 845 -60.70 -24.55 -30.77
C GLN A 845 -60.97 -25.82 -29.95
N PHE A 846 -60.05 -26.80 -29.97
CA PHE A 846 -60.15 -28.03 -29.18
C PHE A 846 -59.96 -27.82 -27.67
N ALA A 847 -59.39 -26.69 -27.23
CA ALA A 847 -59.10 -26.37 -25.84
C ALA A 847 -60.18 -25.47 -25.17
N GLU A 848 -61.13 -24.92 -25.93
CA GLU A 848 -62.08 -23.91 -25.45
C GLU A 848 -63.40 -24.49 -24.92
N ASN A 849 -63.80 -25.70 -25.36
CA ASN A 849 -65.07 -26.31 -24.95
C ASN A 849 -64.86 -27.64 -24.17
N PRO A 850 -64.92 -27.59 -22.82
CA PRO A 850 -64.76 -28.76 -21.94
C PRO A 850 -65.82 -29.86 -22.14
N ASP A 851 -67.00 -29.50 -22.66
CA ASP A 851 -68.12 -30.44 -22.89
C ASP A 851 -68.05 -31.15 -24.24
N SER A 852 -67.05 -30.81 -25.08
CA SER A 852 -66.88 -31.46 -26.38
C SER A 852 -66.40 -32.92 -26.22
N SER A 853 -66.90 -33.80 -27.08
CA SER A 853 -66.50 -35.22 -27.08
C SER A 853 -65.01 -35.43 -27.37
N GLU A 854 -64.40 -34.45 -28.04
CA GLU A 854 -62.98 -34.39 -28.40
C GLU A 854 -62.10 -34.00 -27.20
N TYR A 855 -62.47 -32.93 -26.48
CA TYR A 855 -61.82 -32.53 -25.23
C TYR A 855 -61.85 -33.67 -24.21
N GLY A 856 -63.00 -34.33 -24.04
CA GLY A 856 -63.14 -35.47 -23.15
C GLY A 856 -62.26 -36.68 -23.52
N ARG A 857 -61.90 -36.87 -24.79
CA ARG A 857 -60.96 -37.92 -25.24
C ARG A 857 -59.51 -37.54 -24.97
N ILE A 858 -59.10 -36.32 -25.33
CA ILE A 858 -57.75 -35.80 -25.06
C ILE A 858 -57.49 -35.78 -23.55
N ARG A 859 -58.46 -35.34 -22.75
CA ARG A 859 -58.40 -35.35 -21.28
C ARG A 859 -58.13 -36.74 -20.72
N LYS A 860 -58.81 -37.77 -21.25
CA LYS A 860 -58.56 -39.18 -20.87
C LYS A 860 -57.16 -39.67 -21.29
N LEU A 861 -56.63 -39.21 -22.42
CA LEU A 861 -55.27 -39.55 -22.86
C LEU A 861 -54.21 -38.88 -21.99
N PHE A 862 -54.36 -37.60 -21.64
CA PHE A 862 -53.48 -36.93 -20.67
C PHE A 862 -53.55 -37.60 -19.30
N TYR A 863 -54.74 -37.99 -18.82
CA TYR A 863 -54.86 -38.75 -17.58
C TYR A 863 -54.06 -40.07 -17.61
N LYS A 864 -54.07 -40.78 -18.76
CA LYS A 864 -53.24 -41.98 -18.95
C LYS A 864 -51.74 -41.66 -18.98
N MET A 865 -51.33 -40.56 -19.61
CA MET A 865 -49.93 -40.13 -19.65
C MET A 865 -49.41 -39.71 -18.27
N GLN A 866 -50.21 -38.99 -17.49
CA GLN A 866 -49.88 -38.58 -16.11
C GLN A 866 -49.69 -39.76 -15.16
N SER A 867 -50.37 -40.89 -15.41
CA SER A 867 -50.19 -42.12 -14.63
C SER A 867 -48.85 -42.83 -14.90
N MET A 868 -48.02 -42.33 -15.82
CA MET A 868 -46.73 -42.90 -16.18
C MET A 868 -45.60 -42.37 -15.29
N ILE A 869 -44.66 -43.25 -14.94
CA ILE A 869 -43.49 -42.93 -14.08
C ILE A 869 -42.55 -41.91 -14.74
N SER A 870 -42.53 -41.87 -16.07
CA SER A 870 -41.71 -41.00 -16.91
C SER A 870 -42.31 -39.62 -17.19
N TRP A 871 -43.51 -39.31 -16.67
CA TRP A 871 -44.19 -38.05 -16.96
C TRP A 871 -43.47 -36.84 -16.35
N ASN A 872 -43.17 -35.84 -17.18
CA ASN A 872 -42.40 -34.65 -16.84
C ASN A 872 -43.18 -33.33 -17.06
N ASN A 873 -44.50 -33.38 -16.86
CA ASN A 873 -45.41 -32.22 -16.90
C ASN A 873 -45.25 -31.36 -18.18
N ALA A 874 -44.99 -30.06 -18.05
CA ALA A 874 -44.95 -29.13 -19.18
C ALA A 874 -43.92 -29.50 -20.25
N HIS A 875 -42.83 -30.20 -19.89
CA HIS A 875 -41.83 -30.63 -20.86
C HIS A 875 -42.39 -31.67 -21.83
N ASP A 876 -43.17 -32.64 -21.32
CA ASP A 876 -43.80 -33.65 -22.16
C ASP A 876 -44.94 -33.07 -22.99
N VAL A 877 -45.67 -32.08 -22.46
CA VAL A 877 -46.70 -31.34 -23.22
C VAL A 877 -46.06 -30.56 -24.37
N LYS A 878 -44.93 -29.89 -24.13
CA LYS A 878 -44.16 -29.18 -25.17
C LYS A 878 -43.61 -30.13 -26.22
N HIS A 879 -43.03 -31.25 -25.79
CA HIS A 879 -42.53 -32.28 -26.70
C HIS A 879 -43.65 -32.86 -27.56
N LEU A 880 -44.81 -33.12 -26.95
CA LEU A 880 -46.02 -33.54 -27.67
C LEU A 880 -46.47 -32.48 -28.67
N ALA A 881 -46.46 -31.19 -28.31
CA ALA A 881 -46.77 -30.10 -29.24
C ALA A 881 -45.84 -30.13 -30.46
N THR A 882 -44.54 -30.29 -30.24
CA THR A 882 -43.55 -30.43 -31.33
C THR A 882 -43.81 -31.66 -32.19
N GLN A 883 -44.14 -32.81 -31.60
CA GLN A 883 -44.47 -34.04 -32.34
C GLN A 883 -45.73 -33.86 -33.20
N VAL A 884 -46.76 -33.23 -32.64
CA VAL A 884 -47.99 -32.89 -33.36
C VAL A 884 -47.68 -31.97 -34.53
N MET A 885 -46.84 -30.95 -34.35
CA MET A 885 -46.42 -30.04 -35.42
C MET A 885 -45.67 -30.77 -36.54
N VAL A 886 -44.66 -31.58 -36.19
CA VAL A 886 -43.88 -32.35 -37.18
C VAL A 886 -44.79 -33.29 -37.96
N ARG A 887 -45.67 -34.02 -37.27
CA ARG A 887 -46.60 -34.95 -37.90
C ARG A 887 -47.62 -34.25 -38.80
N PHE A 888 -48.08 -33.08 -38.40
CA PHE A 888 -48.97 -32.24 -39.20
C PHE A 888 -48.30 -31.75 -40.49
N LEU A 889 -47.04 -31.33 -40.41
CA LEU A 889 -46.25 -30.91 -41.57
C LEU A 889 -45.96 -32.07 -42.54
N GLU A 890 -45.68 -33.28 -42.02
CA GLU A 890 -45.45 -34.47 -42.84
C GLU A 890 -46.69 -34.91 -43.66
N LEU A 891 -47.88 -34.74 -43.09
CA LEU A 891 -49.14 -35.18 -43.70
C LEU A 891 -49.74 -34.13 -44.65
N ASN A 892 -49.39 -32.84 -44.53
CA ASN A 892 -49.87 -31.74 -45.37
C ASN A 892 -48.88 -31.37 -46.50
N ASN A 893 -48.58 -32.31 -47.39
CA ASN A 893 -47.74 -32.05 -48.58
C ASN A 893 -48.48 -31.36 -49.75
N SER A 894 -49.80 -31.16 -49.65
CA SER A 894 -50.61 -30.40 -50.60
C SER A 894 -51.01 -29.07 -49.94
N GLY A 895 -50.73 -27.93 -50.59
CA GLY A 895 -50.90 -26.57 -50.07
C GLY A 895 -52.34 -26.16 -49.76
N ASP A 896 -52.97 -26.82 -48.79
CA ASP A 896 -54.28 -26.51 -48.23
C ASP A 896 -54.09 -25.71 -46.93
N GLU A 897 -54.65 -24.50 -46.87
CA GLU A 897 -54.43 -23.48 -45.82
C GLU A 897 -55.14 -23.78 -44.49
N LYS A 898 -55.19 -25.03 -44.03
CA LYS A 898 -55.60 -25.29 -42.65
C LYS A 898 -54.43 -24.94 -41.72
N LYS A 899 -54.52 -23.81 -41.01
CA LYS A 899 -53.50 -23.36 -40.04
C LYS A 899 -53.50 -24.15 -38.72
N VAL A 900 -54.51 -25.01 -38.47
CA VAL A 900 -54.70 -25.72 -37.19
C VAL A 900 -54.60 -27.24 -37.40
N PRO A 901 -53.82 -27.97 -36.58
CA PRO A 901 -53.75 -29.42 -36.65
C PRO A 901 -55.09 -30.08 -36.27
N PRO A 902 -55.64 -30.99 -37.10
CA PRO A 902 -56.81 -31.78 -36.76
C PRO A 902 -56.66 -32.53 -35.43
N THR A 903 -57.72 -32.57 -34.64
CA THR A 903 -57.77 -33.27 -33.36
C THR A 903 -57.40 -34.76 -33.49
N SER A 904 -57.59 -35.38 -34.66
CA SER A 904 -57.16 -36.75 -34.95
C SER A 904 -55.65 -36.92 -34.86
N ILE A 905 -54.87 -35.98 -35.43
CA ILE A 905 -53.40 -36.03 -35.39
C ILE A 905 -52.88 -35.85 -33.96
N ILE A 906 -53.53 -34.97 -33.19
CA ILE A 906 -53.21 -34.78 -31.77
C ILE A 906 -53.41 -36.08 -30.99
N MET A 907 -54.56 -36.73 -31.18
CA MET A 907 -54.86 -38.01 -30.53
C MET A 907 -53.90 -39.12 -30.97
N ASP A 908 -53.56 -39.21 -32.27
CA ASP A 908 -52.62 -40.20 -32.80
C ASP A 908 -51.22 -40.03 -32.19
N CYS A 909 -50.70 -38.80 -32.11
CA CYS A 909 -49.41 -38.52 -31.48
C CYS A 909 -49.40 -38.85 -29.97
N MET A 910 -50.50 -38.58 -29.27
CA MET A 910 -50.65 -38.94 -27.85
C MET A 910 -50.69 -40.46 -27.67
N GLU A 911 -51.42 -41.19 -28.52
CA GLU A 911 -51.50 -42.65 -28.47
C GLU A 911 -50.17 -43.31 -28.85
N GLU A 912 -49.47 -42.81 -29.87
CA GLU A 912 -48.11 -43.25 -30.23
C GLU A 912 -47.13 -43.02 -29.07
N SER A 913 -47.16 -41.86 -28.43
CA SER A 913 -46.32 -41.56 -27.25
C SER A 913 -46.60 -42.52 -26.09
N ILE A 914 -47.88 -42.84 -25.86
CA ILE A 914 -48.30 -43.82 -24.85
C ILE A 914 -47.81 -45.24 -25.23
N MET A 915 -47.87 -45.61 -26.51
CA MET A 915 -47.45 -46.92 -27.00
C MET A 915 -45.92 -47.11 -26.98
N GLN A 916 -45.15 -46.10 -27.38
CA GLN A 916 -43.68 -46.13 -27.34
C GLN A 916 -43.17 -46.33 -25.91
N GLN A 917 -43.79 -45.68 -24.92
CA GLN A 917 -43.44 -45.87 -23.51
C GLN A 917 -43.89 -47.22 -22.95
N ARG A 918 -44.95 -47.84 -23.49
CA ARG A 918 -45.38 -49.20 -23.13
C ARG A 918 -44.53 -50.30 -23.78
N GLY A 919 -44.07 -50.11 -25.01
CA GLY A 919 -43.21 -51.06 -25.73
C GLY A 919 -41.83 -51.26 -25.09
N LEU A 920 -41.35 -50.27 -24.32
CA LEU A 920 -40.14 -50.37 -23.51
C LEU A 920 -40.28 -51.33 -22.31
N LYS A 921 -41.51 -51.64 -21.85
CA LYS A 921 -41.76 -52.63 -20.79
C LYS A 921 -41.74 -54.09 -21.30
N THR A 922 -42.17 -54.34 -22.54
CA THR A 922 -42.28 -55.71 -23.08
C THR A 922 -40.94 -56.34 -23.47
N ARG A 923 -39.89 -55.52 -23.71
CA ARG A 923 -38.54 -56.00 -24.04
C ARG A 923 -37.67 -56.40 -22.82
N ARG A 924 -38.10 -56.11 -21.59
CA ARG A 924 -37.33 -56.43 -20.36
C ARG A 924 -37.76 -57.73 -19.64
N GLY A 925 -38.67 -58.51 -20.24
CA GLY A 925 -39.33 -59.65 -19.58
C GLY A 925 -38.75 -61.06 -19.84
N SER A 926 -37.60 -61.21 -20.51
CA SER A 926 -37.05 -62.55 -20.75
C SER A 926 -35.52 -62.55 -20.91
N GLN A 927 -34.79 -62.77 -19.80
CA GLN A 927 -33.63 -63.66 -19.72
C GLN A 927 -33.03 -63.61 -18.30
N ASP A 928 -32.97 -64.80 -17.69
CA ASP A 928 -32.31 -65.09 -16.41
C ASP A 928 -30.80 -64.81 -16.42
N CYS A 929 -30.26 -64.43 -15.27
CA CYS A 929 -28.84 -64.15 -15.03
C CYS A 929 -27.95 -65.40 -15.17
N PRO A 930 -26.63 -65.22 -15.42
CA PRO A 930 -25.71 -65.34 -14.28
C PRO A 930 -24.54 -64.33 -14.25
N GLU A 931 -23.83 -64.40 -13.13
CA GLU A 931 -22.89 -63.48 -12.50
C GLU A 931 -21.55 -63.12 -13.20
N LYS A 932 -21.04 -61.95 -12.77
CA LYS A 932 -19.65 -61.53 -12.44
C LYS A 932 -18.66 -61.01 -13.51
N ASN A 933 -18.08 -59.87 -13.12
CA ASN A 933 -16.75 -59.27 -13.36
C ASN A 933 -16.46 -58.43 -14.62
N HIS A 934 -16.23 -57.13 -14.33
CA HIS A 934 -15.33 -56.13 -14.92
C HIS A 934 -14.91 -56.24 -16.40
N ARG A 935 -15.33 -55.25 -17.22
CA ARG A 935 -14.40 -54.39 -18.01
C ARG A 935 -15.11 -53.23 -18.71
N TYR A 936 -14.30 -52.19 -18.95
CA TYR A 936 -14.56 -50.92 -19.62
C TYR A 936 -14.80 -51.04 -21.14
N GLU A 937 -15.44 -49.99 -21.68
CA GLU A 937 -15.49 -49.49 -23.08
C GLU A 937 -16.13 -50.37 -24.17
N GLU A 938 -17.09 -49.82 -24.92
CA GLU A 938 -16.90 -49.28 -26.28
C GLU A 938 -18.25 -49.22 -27.07
N LEU A 939 -18.23 -48.43 -28.15
CA LEU A 939 -19.13 -48.43 -29.33
C LEU A 939 -20.42 -47.61 -29.27
N TYR A 940 -20.41 -46.45 -29.93
CA TYR A 940 -21.21 -46.23 -31.14
C TYR A 940 -20.57 -45.14 -32.04
N ARG A 941 -19.78 -45.58 -33.04
CA ARG A 941 -19.92 -45.11 -34.43
C ARG A 941 -20.98 -46.01 -35.07
N GLY A 942 -21.88 -45.62 -35.94
CA GLY A 942 -22.19 -44.36 -36.63
C GLY A 942 -23.13 -44.72 -37.79
N SER A 943 -23.88 -43.76 -38.34
CA SER A 943 -24.23 -43.64 -39.78
C SER A 943 -25.28 -42.54 -40.01
N ASP A 944 -24.88 -41.51 -40.74
CA ASP A 944 -25.78 -40.62 -41.49
C ASP A 944 -26.14 -41.26 -42.84
N PRO A 945 -27.26 -40.84 -43.46
CA PRO A 945 -27.10 -40.19 -44.77
C PRO A 945 -28.07 -39.01 -44.98
N TYR A 946 -27.57 -37.87 -45.46
CA TYR A 946 -27.89 -37.24 -46.75
C TYR A 946 -27.45 -35.76 -46.78
N THR A 947 -26.99 -35.37 -47.96
CA THR A 947 -25.99 -34.33 -48.24
C THR A 947 -26.52 -33.15 -49.07
N PHE A 948 -26.12 -31.92 -48.67
CA PHE A 948 -25.77 -30.71 -49.47
C PHE A 948 -26.85 -30.02 -50.36
N PRO A 949 -26.67 -28.76 -50.92
CA PRO A 949 -25.46 -27.92 -51.02
C PRO A 949 -25.54 -26.36 -50.86
N TRP A 950 -24.34 -25.78 -50.64
CA TRP A 950 -23.76 -24.49 -51.15
C TRP A 950 -24.07 -23.14 -50.44
N SER A 951 -23.17 -22.14 -50.38
CA SER A 951 -21.70 -21.98 -50.55
C SER A 951 -21.33 -20.47 -50.38
N ARG A 952 -20.07 -20.17 -49.96
CA ARG A 952 -19.16 -19.03 -50.29
C ARG A 952 -18.38 -18.59 -49.04
N GLN A 953 -17.13 -19.03 -48.81
CA GLN A 953 -15.83 -18.69 -49.42
C GLN A 953 -15.26 -17.31 -49.07
N SER A 954 -14.12 -17.31 -48.36
CA SER A 954 -12.90 -16.62 -48.80
C SER A 954 -11.64 -17.31 -48.24
N THR A 955 -10.68 -17.51 -49.14
CA THR A 955 -9.47 -18.35 -49.11
C THR A 955 -8.19 -17.54 -48.92
N SER A 956 -7.09 -18.17 -48.47
CA SER A 956 -5.73 -18.12 -49.10
C SER A 956 -4.75 -19.09 -48.34
N PRO A 957 -3.54 -19.44 -48.85
CA PRO A 957 -3.25 -20.78 -49.39
C PRO A 957 -1.96 -21.45 -48.83
N SER A 958 -1.75 -22.72 -49.20
CA SER A 958 -0.53 -23.55 -48.97
C SER A 958 0.47 -23.42 -50.14
N PRO A 959 1.76 -23.81 -50.02
CA PRO A 959 2.21 -25.16 -50.45
C PRO A 959 3.49 -25.67 -49.69
N PRO A 960 4.32 -26.65 -50.15
CA PRO A 960 4.15 -28.12 -50.07
C PRO A 960 5.34 -28.92 -49.44
N ARG A 961 5.16 -30.26 -49.33
CA ARG A 961 6.06 -31.44 -49.08
C ARG A 961 7.53 -31.34 -49.56
N ALA A 962 8.58 -32.08 -49.10
CA ALA A 962 8.94 -33.16 -48.15
C ALA A 962 10.52 -33.33 -48.21
N PRO A 963 11.22 -34.42 -47.78
CA PRO A 963 11.42 -35.08 -46.47
C PRO A 963 12.93 -35.25 -46.04
N LEU A 964 13.17 -35.96 -44.91
CA LEU A 964 14.35 -36.78 -44.50
C LEU A 964 15.35 -36.29 -43.40
N SER A 965 15.22 -36.96 -42.25
CA SER A 965 16.27 -37.57 -41.42
C SER A 965 17.05 -36.77 -40.35
N SER A 966 17.17 -37.47 -39.21
CA SER A 966 18.27 -37.50 -38.22
C SER A 966 18.16 -36.65 -36.93
N ARG A 967 18.01 -37.41 -35.83
CA ARG A 967 18.60 -37.29 -34.48
C ARG A 967 18.27 -36.08 -33.58
N TYR A 968 17.88 -36.46 -32.35
CA TYR A 968 17.95 -35.73 -31.08
C TYR A 968 17.09 -34.47 -30.93
N GLN A 969 15.93 -34.64 -30.28
CA GLN A 969 15.47 -33.98 -29.03
C GLN A 969 13.95 -34.21 -28.87
N PRO A 970 13.44 -34.54 -27.67
CA PRO A 970 12.03 -34.31 -27.35
C PRO A 970 11.89 -33.16 -26.33
N MET A 971 11.17 -32.12 -26.74
CA MET A 971 10.37 -31.16 -25.95
C MET A 971 9.46 -30.46 -26.99
N PRO A 972 8.26 -29.94 -26.65
CA PRO A 972 7.71 -29.76 -25.31
C PRO A 972 6.23 -30.18 -25.18
N GLU A 973 5.77 -30.48 -23.96
CA GLU A 973 4.36 -30.27 -23.61
C GLU A 973 4.19 -29.60 -22.26
N LEU A 974 3.23 -28.68 -22.27
CA LEU A 974 2.67 -27.88 -21.19
C LEU A 974 2.33 -28.73 -19.96
N SER A 975 2.71 -28.21 -18.79
CA SER A 975 1.88 -28.34 -17.60
C SER A 975 2.11 -27.17 -16.64
N THR A 976 0.99 -26.62 -16.20
CA THR A 976 0.76 -25.97 -14.90
C THR A 976 1.57 -26.59 -13.77
N ASP A 977 2.30 -25.79 -13.01
CA ASP A 977 2.13 -25.80 -11.55
C ASP A 977 2.70 -24.56 -10.85
N MET A 978 2.04 -24.22 -9.75
CA MET A 978 2.39 -23.17 -8.80
C MET A 978 3.58 -23.63 -7.94
N GLY A 979 4.70 -22.89 -8.01
CA GLY A 979 5.87 -23.09 -7.16
C GLY A 979 5.92 -22.14 -5.97
N ILE A 980 5.80 -22.69 -4.76
CA ILE A 980 6.24 -22.07 -3.49
C ILE A 980 7.74 -22.35 -3.34
N GLN A 981 8.52 -21.34 -2.96
CA GLN A 981 9.94 -21.47 -2.57
C GLN A 981 10.34 -20.31 -1.62
N PRO A 982 11.48 -20.41 -0.88
CA PRO A 982 11.48 -20.41 0.59
C PRO A 982 12.21 -19.21 1.24
N VAL A 983 12.02 -19.04 2.55
CA VAL A 983 12.62 -17.96 3.36
C VAL A 983 13.85 -18.46 4.13
N THR A 984 14.98 -17.78 3.96
CA THR A 984 16.20 -17.89 4.78
C THR A 984 16.16 -16.91 5.97
N ARG A 985 16.75 -17.33 7.10
CA ARG A 985 16.74 -16.69 8.43
C ARG A 985 17.88 -15.68 8.63
N THR A 986 17.61 -14.69 9.50
CA THR A 986 18.45 -13.89 10.46
C THR A 986 18.27 -12.37 10.26
N SER A 987 18.11 -11.49 11.26
CA SER A 987 18.07 -11.58 12.73
C SER A 987 17.46 -10.29 13.34
N THR A 988 16.56 -10.47 14.33
CA THR A 988 16.33 -9.70 15.58
C THR A 988 16.62 -8.19 15.70
N ASN A 989 15.57 -7.40 15.93
CA ASN A 989 15.25 -6.68 17.18
C ASN A 989 14.38 -5.45 16.89
N GLU A 990 13.11 -5.43 17.35
CA GLU A 990 12.42 -4.23 17.87
C GLU A 990 11.00 -4.58 18.40
N THR A 991 10.93 -4.64 19.74
CA THR A 991 9.88 -4.17 20.68
C THR A 991 8.40 -4.58 20.54
N TRP A 992 8.00 -5.41 21.51
CA TRP A 992 6.69 -5.95 21.90
C TRP A 992 5.74 -4.96 22.63
N GLU A 993 5.71 -3.66 22.31
CA GLU A 993 4.84 -2.71 23.05
C GLU A 993 3.44 -2.47 22.45
N SER A 994 3.13 -2.98 21.25
CA SER A 994 1.83 -2.72 20.58
C SER A 994 0.74 -3.79 20.73
N ALA A 995 0.96 -4.86 21.51
CA ALA A 995 0.03 -6.01 21.58
C ALA A 995 -0.89 -6.08 22.82
N VAL A 996 -0.98 -5.04 23.66
CA VAL A 996 -1.76 -5.09 24.93
C VAL A 996 -3.09 -4.34 24.88
N SER A 997 -3.76 -4.23 23.73
CA SER A 997 -5.09 -3.57 23.66
C SER A 997 -6.27 -4.46 23.24
N PHE A 998 -6.08 -5.76 23.02
CA PHE A 998 -7.19 -6.68 22.75
C PHE A 998 -7.03 -8.02 23.47
N LEU A 999 -7.43 -8.05 24.74
CA LEU A 999 -7.87 -9.29 25.38
C LEU A 999 -9.39 -9.43 25.16
N PRO A 1000 -9.87 -10.39 24.34
CA PRO A 1000 -11.30 -10.63 24.18
C PRO A 1000 -11.86 -11.28 25.45
N GLN A 1001 -12.85 -10.64 26.08
CA GLN A 1001 -13.54 -11.12 27.30
C GLN A 1001 -14.47 -12.33 27.07
N ASN A 1002 -14.23 -13.19 26.08
CA ASN A 1002 -15.18 -14.25 25.71
C ASN A 1002 -14.65 -15.64 26.13
N PRO A 1003 -15.32 -16.36 27.06
CA PRO A 1003 -14.86 -17.67 27.55
C PRO A 1003 -14.83 -18.79 26.48
N ARG A 1004 -15.45 -18.59 25.31
CA ARG A 1004 -15.47 -19.58 24.22
C ARG A 1004 -14.17 -19.67 23.42
N THR A 1005 -13.46 -18.56 23.22
CA THR A 1005 -12.15 -18.57 22.51
C THR A 1005 -11.02 -19.16 23.35
N ARG A 1006 -11.22 -19.30 24.67
CA ARG A 1006 -10.28 -19.98 25.57
C ARG A 1006 -10.31 -21.49 25.40
N ALA A 1007 -11.52 -22.06 25.21
CA ALA A 1007 -11.69 -23.48 24.94
C ALA A 1007 -11.13 -23.88 23.56
N GLU A 1008 -11.24 -23.01 22.54
CA GLU A 1008 -10.70 -23.27 21.20
C GLU A 1008 -9.16 -23.22 21.15
N ALA A 1009 -8.53 -22.37 21.97
CA ALA A 1009 -7.07 -22.33 22.11
C ALA A 1009 -6.51 -23.52 22.90
N GLU A 1010 -7.19 -23.94 23.97
CA GLU A 1010 -6.85 -25.16 24.73
C GLU A 1010 -7.04 -26.42 23.89
N GLN A 1011 -8.06 -26.46 23.02
CA GLN A 1011 -8.36 -27.60 22.16
C GLN A 1011 -7.34 -27.80 21.03
N PHE A 1012 -6.69 -26.73 20.54
CA PHE A 1012 -5.60 -26.81 19.55
C PHE A 1012 -4.29 -27.35 20.15
N CYS A 1013 -4.00 -27.06 21.42
CA CYS A 1013 -2.86 -27.64 22.14
C CYS A 1013 -3.11 -29.12 22.53
N CYS A 1014 -4.37 -29.52 22.76
CA CYS A 1014 -4.72 -30.92 23.05
C CYS A 1014 -4.58 -31.84 21.82
N THR A 1015 -4.95 -31.40 20.61
CA THR A 1015 -4.87 -32.23 19.40
C THR A 1015 -3.43 -32.62 19.02
N VAL A 1016 -2.45 -31.73 19.22
CA VAL A 1016 -1.02 -32.04 19.00
C VAL A 1016 -0.48 -33.00 20.08
N ARG A 1017 -1.08 -33.00 21.27
CA ARG A 1017 -0.70 -33.88 22.39
C ARG A 1017 -1.21 -35.32 22.19
N ASP A 1018 -2.39 -35.48 21.62
CA ASP A 1018 -3.02 -36.78 21.38
C ASP A 1018 -2.45 -37.51 20.14
N GLU A 1019 -1.98 -36.78 19.12
CA GLU A 1019 -1.28 -37.39 17.98
C GLU A 1019 0.11 -37.96 18.36
N ARG A 1020 0.76 -37.40 19.39
CA ARG A 1020 2.08 -37.87 19.87
C ARG A 1020 2.03 -39.13 20.72
N LYS A 1021 0.96 -39.34 21.51
CA LYS A 1021 0.78 -40.57 22.30
C LYS A 1021 0.46 -41.78 21.43
N ASN A 1022 -0.09 -41.57 20.23
CA ASN A 1022 -0.50 -42.65 19.32
C ASN A 1022 0.58 -43.12 18.34
N SER A 1023 1.81 -42.57 18.36
CA SER A 1023 2.89 -42.96 17.42
C SER A 1023 4.04 -43.76 18.04
N MET A 1024 3.96 -44.23 19.28
CA MET A 1024 4.96 -45.15 19.85
C MET A 1024 4.71 -46.59 19.35
N LYS A 1025 5.31 -46.93 18.21
CA LYS A 1025 5.57 -48.34 17.86
C LYS A 1025 6.75 -48.83 18.71
N GLU A 1026 6.66 -50.05 19.23
CA GLU A 1026 7.70 -50.71 20.04
C GLU A 1026 9.08 -50.60 19.38
N GLU A 1027 10.00 -49.84 20.00
CA GLU A 1027 11.40 -49.77 19.55
C GLU A 1027 12.13 -51.08 19.87
N ILE A 1028 12.89 -51.60 18.91
CA ILE A 1028 13.78 -52.76 19.13
C ILE A 1028 14.93 -52.31 20.05
N PRO A 1029 15.17 -52.97 21.21
CA PRO A 1029 16.23 -52.58 22.13
C PRO A 1029 17.61 -52.73 21.47
N ALA A 1030 18.40 -51.65 21.50
CA ALA A 1030 19.70 -51.58 20.84
C ALA A 1030 20.68 -52.62 21.40
N LYS A 1031 21.09 -53.59 20.55
CA LYS A 1031 22.19 -54.52 20.83
C LYS A 1031 23.40 -54.15 19.96
N ARG A 1032 24.58 -54.14 20.56
CA ARG A 1032 25.84 -53.87 19.85
C ARG A 1032 26.12 -54.97 18.84
N GLU A 1033 26.29 -54.60 17.58
CA GLU A 1033 26.64 -55.54 16.51
C GLU A 1033 28.14 -55.92 16.53
N GLU A 1034 28.46 -57.15 16.12
CA GLU A 1034 29.84 -57.64 16.01
C GLU A 1034 30.60 -56.85 14.92
N GLY A 1035 31.70 -56.19 15.32
CA GLY A 1035 32.52 -55.35 14.43
C GLY A 1035 32.48 -53.85 14.73
N VAL A 1036 31.55 -53.37 15.58
CA VAL A 1036 31.48 -51.95 15.97
C VAL A 1036 32.51 -51.62 17.04
N SER A 1037 33.36 -50.60 16.80
CA SER A 1037 34.40 -50.17 17.74
C SER A 1037 33.80 -49.61 19.05
N GLY A 1038 34.51 -49.76 20.17
CA GLY A 1038 34.03 -49.26 21.47
C GLY A 1038 33.80 -47.74 21.49
N SER A 1039 34.56 -46.98 20.69
CA SER A 1039 34.40 -45.53 20.55
C SER A 1039 33.07 -45.16 19.87
N VAL A 1040 32.73 -45.83 18.76
CA VAL A 1040 31.48 -45.57 18.01
C VAL A 1040 30.26 -45.98 18.84
N TRP A 1041 30.34 -47.11 19.55
CA TRP A 1041 29.24 -47.54 20.42
C TRP A 1041 28.96 -46.55 21.55
N ASN A 1042 30.00 -45.98 22.17
CA ASN A 1042 29.84 -44.95 23.20
C ASN A 1042 29.22 -43.67 22.65
N GLN A 1043 29.54 -43.28 21.42
CA GLN A 1043 28.92 -42.10 20.78
C GLN A 1043 27.43 -42.31 20.49
N VAL A 1044 27.02 -43.52 20.06
CA VAL A 1044 25.60 -43.88 19.87
C VAL A 1044 24.85 -43.85 21.21
N GLN A 1045 25.44 -44.37 22.29
CA GLN A 1045 24.83 -44.33 23.63
C GLN A 1045 24.69 -42.89 24.15
N LYS A 1046 25.71 -42.04 23.94
CA LYS A 1046 25.65 -40.62 24.31
C LYS A 1046 24.52 -39.88 23.59
N SER A 1047 24.33 -40.13 22.30
CA SER A 1047 23.23 -39.56 21.49
C SER A 1047 21.83 -39.93 22.04
N ILE A 1048 21.67 -41.16 22.55
CA ILE A 1048 20.42 -41.62 23.20
C ILE A 1048 20.16 -40.87 24.51
N GLU A 1049 21.23 -40.59 25.28
CA GLU A 1049 21.14 -39.86 26.54
C GLU A 1049 20.87 -38.36 26.30
N ASP A 1050 21.49 -37.78 25.29
CA ASP A 1050 21.28 -36.39 24.85
C ASP A 1050 19.81 -36.18 24.41
N GLU A 1051 19.20 -37.08 23.64
CA GLU A 1051 17.77 -36.98 23.27
C GLU A 1051 16.82 -37.04 24.48
N LYS A 1052 17.12 -37.87 25.48
CA LYS A 1052 16.33 -37.94 26.72
C LYS A 1052 16.43 -36.66 27.54
N THR A 1053 17.62 -36.06 27.60
CA THR A 1053 17.81 -34.79 28.30
C THR A 1053 17.10 -33.64 27.59
N GLU A 1054 17.10 -33.62 26.25
CA GLU A 1054 16.36 -32.62 25.47
C GLU A 1054 14.84 -32.71 25.69
N GLN A 1055 14.30 -33.92 25.72
CA GLN A 1055 12.87 -34.12 25.98
C GLN A 1055 12.48 -33.66 27.39
N ALA A 1056 13.32 -33.91 28.40
CA ALA A 1056 13.11 -33.42 29.76
C ALA A 1056 13.16 -31.87 29.83
N THR A 1057 14.11 -31.24 29.13
CA THR A 1057 14.20 -29.76 29.11
C THR A 1057 13.00 -29.09 28.45
N LEU A 1058 12.38 -29.71 27.43
CA LEU A 1058 11.17 -29.16 26.81
C LEU A 1058 9.96 -29.26 27.76
N GLU A 1059 9.85 -30.35 28.51
CA GLU A 1059 8.79 -30.51 29.52
C GLU A 1059 8.95 -29.52 30.67
N GLU A 1060 10.19 -29.20 31.05
CA GLU A 1060 10.48 -28.17 32.05
C GLU A 1060 10.10 -26.76 31.57
N LEU A 1061 10.45 -26.40 30.32
CA LEU A 1061 10.08 -25.11 29.73
C LEU A 1061 8.55 -24.96 29.52
N ASP A 1062 7.84 -26.05 29.17
CA ASP A 1062 6.37 -26.04 29.07
C ASP A 1062 5.72 -25.77 30.43
N LYS A 1063 6.29 -26.36 31.49
CA LYS A 1063 5.84 -26.15 32.86
C LYS A 1063 6.09 -24.71 33.32
N GLU A 1064 7.26 -24.15 33.06
CA GLU A 1064 7.58 -22.75 33.38
C GLU A 1064 6.65 -21.76 32.64
N LEU A 1065 6.31 -22.03 31.38
CA LEU A 1065 5.38 -21.23 30.60
C LEU A 1065 3.95 -21.28 31.19
N GLN A 1066 3.50 -22.46 31.63
CA GLN A 1066 2.20 -22.62 32.28
C GLN A 1066 2.14 -21.87 33.62
N GLU A 1067 3.17 -22.02 34.46
CA GLU A 1067 3.26 -21.32 35.76
C GLU A 1067 3.29 -19.79 35.57
N ALA A 1068 4.03 -19.29 34.57
CA ALA A 1068 4.05 -17.86 34.25
C ALA A 1068 2.71 -17.34 33.71
N GLY A 1069 1.98 -18.17 32.93
CA GLY A 1069 0.65 -17.84 32.42
C GLY A 1069 -0.41 -17.79 33.52
N GLU A 1070 -0.42 -18.75 34.43
CA GLU A 1070 -1.32 -18.76 35.60
C GLU A 1070 -1.06 -17.56 36.51
N ALA A 1071 0.21 -17.22 36.74
CA ALA A 1071 0.59 -16.06 37.53
C ALA A 1071 0.20 -14.72 36.89
N LEU A 1072 0.20 -14.62 35.56
CA LEU A 1072 -0.29 -13.46 34.82
C LEU A 1072 -1.81 -13.29 34.95
N ILE A 1073 -2.56 -14.40 34.93
CA ILE A 1073 -4.02 -14.40 35.10
C ILE A 1073 -4.43 -13.96 36.51
N GLN A 1074 -3.61 -14.28 37.52
CA GLN A 1074 -3.85 -13.92 38.91
C GLN A 1074 -3.30 -12.53 39.31
N ALA A 1075 -2.67 -11.80 38.38
CA ALA A 1075 -1.97 -10.55 38.68
C ALA A 1075 -2.93 -9.38 38.99
N THR A 1076 -2.58 -8.59 40.02
CA THR A 1076 -3.23 -7.30 40.31
C THR A 1076 -2.74 -6.21 39.33
N LYS A 1077 -3.43 -5.05 39.26
CA LYS A 1077 -3.09 -3.97 38.33
C LYS A 1077 -1.64 -3.48 38.43
N ASP A 1078 -1.05 -3.51 39.63
CA ASP A 1078 0.30 -3.03 39.87
C ASP A 1078 1.38 -4.09 39.51
N GLU A 1079 1.03 -5.37 39.54
CA GLU A 1079 1.93 -6.49 39.22
C GLU A 1079 1.90 -6.89 37.73
N LEU A 1080 0.90 -6.42 36.98
CA LEU A 1080 0.61 -6.87 35.61
C LEU A 1080 1.81 -6.68 34.67
N LYS A 1081 2.52 -5.55 34.77
CA LYS A 1081 3.71 -5.28 33.93
C LYS A 1081 4.86 -6.24 34.22
N THR A 1082 5.07 -6.62 35.48
CA THR A 1082 6.18 -7.49 35.88
C THR A 1082 5.88 -8.94 35.51
N ARG A 1083 4.64 -9.39 35.74
CA ARG A 1083 4.19 -10.75 35.36
C ARG A 1083 4.12 -10.93 33.85
N GLN A 1084 3.73 -9.89 33.10
CA GLN A 1084 3.73 -9.91 31.63
C GLN A 1084 5.15 -10.16 31.08
N ARG A 1085 6.15 -9.43 31.59
CA ARG A 1085 7.56 -9.63 31.19
C ARG A 1085 8.06 -11.05 31.47
N SER A 1086 7.68 -11.62 32.61
CA SER A 1086 8.04 -12.99 32.98
C SER A 1086 7.41 -14.02 32.05
N HIS A 1087 6.14 -13.84 31.68
CA HIS A 1087 5.45 -14.70 30.72
C HIS A 1087 6.05 -14.59 29.32
N ASP A 1088 6.32 -13.37 28.84
CA ASP A 1088 6.89 -13.15 27.51
C ASP A 1088 8.30 -13.77 27.40
N GLN A 1089 9.09 -13.73 28.49
CA GLN A 1089 10.40 -14.37 28.56
C GLN A 1089 10.29 -15.91 28.51
N ALA A 1090 9.41 -16.52 29.29
CA ALA A 1090 9.17 -17.96 29.26
C ALA A 1090 8.67 -18.41 27.88
N HIS A 1091 7.77 -17.63 27.26
CA HIS A 1091 7.23 -17.92 25.94
C HIS A 1091 8.32 -17.83 24.85
N ALA A 1092 9.22 -16.84 24.93
CA ALA A 1092 10.34 -16.72 24.00
C ALA A 1092 11.31 -17.91 24.09
N LEU A 1093 11.62 -18.38 25.30
CA LEU A 1093 12.49 -19.55 25.53
C LEU A 1093 11.86 -20.83 25.00
N TYR A 1094 10.58 -21.07 25.31
CA TYR A 1094 9.83 -22.22 24.81
C TYR A 1094 9.74 -22.20 23.27
N HIS A 1095 9.45 -21.04 22.68
CA HIS A 1095 9.31 -20.89 21.23
C HIS A 1095 10.63 -21.11 20.49
N ASP A 1096 11.75 -20.56 20.97
CA ASP A 1096 13.08 -20.79 20.39
C ASP A 1096 13.46 -22.28 20.46
N TYR A 1097 13.20 -22.93 21.59
CA TYR A 1097 13.46 -24.35 21.77
C TYR A 1097 12.60 -25.21 20.83
N ASN A 1098 11.31 -24.90 20.69
CA ASN A 1098 10.40 -25.64 19.81
C ASN A 1098 10.77 -25.48 18.33
N LEU A 1099 11.26 -24.30 17.91
CA LEU A 1099 11.80 -24.09 16.56
C LEU A 1099 13.02 -24.97 16.27
N ARG A 1100 13.91 -25.16 17.25
CA ARG A 1100 15.05 -26.09 17.12
C ARG A 1100 14.56 -27.53 16.98
N LEU A 1101 13.53 -27.90 17.74
CA LEU A 1101 12.92 -29.23 17.67
C LEU A 1101 12.22 -29.49 16.32
N GLN A 1102 11.52 -28.50 15.77
CA GLN A 1102 10.89 -28.61 14.44
C GLN A 1102 11.93 -28.84 13.33
N HIS A 1103 13.09 -28.19 13.42
CA HIS A 1103 14.19 -28.43 12.48
C HIS A 1103 14.71 -29.87 12.59
N LYS A 1104 14.89 -30.38 13.82
CA LYS A 1104 15.26 -31.79 14.05
C LYS A 1104 14.19 -32.77 13.57
N GLN A 1105 12.90 -32.46 13.75
CA GLN A 1105 11.80 -33.31 13.27
C GLN A 1105 11.71 -33.38 11.74
N LYS A 1106 12.05 -32.30 11.02
CA LYS A 1106 12.13 -32.33 9.55
C LYS A 1106 13.18 -33.33 9.08
N ILE A 1107 14.36 -33.30 9.70
CA ILE A 1107 15.43 -34.27 9.46
C ILE A 1107 14.97 -35.68 9.85
N GLN A 1108 14.28 -35.84 10.98
CA GLN A 1108 13.78 -37.13 11.44
C GLN A 1108 12.68 -37.72 10.54
N ARG A 1109 11.83 -36.87 9.92
CA ARG A 1109 10.85 -37.30 8.90
C ARG A 1109 11.53 -37.75 7.61
N ALA A 1110 12.59 -37.05 7.18
CA ALA A 1110 13.42 -37.49 6.05
C ALA A 1110 14.07 -38.87 6.35
N LEU A 1111 14.55 -39.08 7.59
CA LEU A 1111 15.08 -40.36 8.05
C LEU A 1111 14.01 -41.46 8.17
N GLN A 1112 12.77 -41.14 8.58
CA GLN A 1112 11.66 -42.10 8.60
C GLN A 1112 11.25 -42.57 7.20
N LYS A 1113 11.39 -41.72 6.18
CA LYS A 1113 11.16 -42.09 4.77
C LYS A 1113 12.24 -43.02 4.20
N MET A 1114 13.47 -42.94 4.71
CA MET A 1114 14.52 -43.92 4.40
C MET A 1114 14.25 -45.31 4.99
N GLY A 1115 13.30 -45.41 5.93
CA GLY A 1115 13.04 -46.64 6.67
C GLY A 1115 14.15 -46.97 7.67
N THR A 1116 14.04 -48.14 8.30
CA THR A 1116 15.13 -48.68 9.12
C THR A 1116 16.27 -49.18 8.23
N CYS A 1117 17.48 -49.28 8.76
CA CYS A 1117 18.57 -49.96 8.03
C CYS A 1117 18.18 -51.41 7.69
N GLU A 1118 18.95 -52.10 6.86
CA GLU A 1118 18.65 -53.46 6.39
C GLU A 1118 18.40 -54.49 7.53
N LEU A 1119 18.86 -54.16 8.75
CA LEU A 1119 18.69 -54.97 9.96
C LEU A 1119 17.59 -54.46 10.92
N GLY A 1120 16.79 -53.47 10.53
CA GLY A 1120 15.66 -52.98 11.33
C GLY A 1120 15.99 -51.89 12.35
N TYR A 1121 17.22 -51.37 12.37
CA TYR A 1121 17.62 -50.32 13.33
C TYR A 1121 17.33 -48.90 12.81
N VAL A 1122 16.92 -48.03 13.73
CA VAL A 1122 16.65 -46.61 13.48
C VAL A 1122 17.95 -45.83 13.33
N TRP A 1123 17.99 -44.87 12.42
CA TRP A 1123 19.12 -43.97 12.18
C TRP A 1123 19.23 -42.91 13.29
N ARG A 1124 20.45 -42.65 13.77
CA ARG A 1124 20.78 -41.71 14.84
C ARG A 1124 22.01 -40.89 14.47
N ARG A 1125 22.06 -39.63 14.87
CA ARG A 1125 23.21 -38.76 14.61
C ARG A 1125 24.36 -39.08 15.56
N VAL A 1126 25.58 -39.21 15.05
CA VAL A 1126 26.76 -39.62 15.83
C VAL A 1126 27.92 -38.65 15.57
N GLY A 1127 28.30 -37.88 16.59
CA GLY A 1127 29.44 -36.94 16.56
C GLY A 1127 29.08 -35.52 16.10
N GLU A 1128 30.01 -34.57 16.33
CA GLU A 1128 29.87 -33.15 15.93
C GLU A 1128 30.03 -32.93 14.42
N SER A 1129 30.61 -33.90 13.70
CA SER A 1129 30.86 -33.86 12.27
C SER A 1129 29.65 -34.20 11.39
N GLY A 1130 28.50 -34.53 11.98
CA GLY A 1130 27.22 -34.57 11.28
C GLY A 1130 26.69 -35.94 10.85
N GLU A 1131 27.53 -36.98 10.75
CA GLU A 1131 27.16 -38.31 10.23
C GLU A 1131 25.98 -39.01 10.97
N TYR A 1132 25.08 -39.67 10.22
CA TYR A 1132 24.01 -40.51 10.77
C TYR A 1132 24.40 -41.99 10.71
N ARG A 1133 24.24 -42.72 11.82
CA ARG A 1133 24.48 -44.16 11.92
C ARG A 1133 23.27 -44.91 12.46
N CYS A 1134 23.08 -46.16 12.07
CA CYS A 1134 22.00 -46.96 12.66
C CYS A 1134 22.26 -47.23 14.15
N ALA A 1135 21.20 -47.50 14.92
CA ALA A 1135 21.31 -47.80 16.36
C ALA A 1135 22.15 -49.06 16.68
N GLY A 1136 22.40 -49.93 15.70
CA GLY A 1136 23.34 -51.05 15.78
C GLY A 1136 24.81 -50.66 15.59
N GLY A 1137 25.09 -49.48 15.00
CA GLY A 1137 26.42 -48.85 14.85
C GLY A 1137 27.19 -49.19 13.57
N SER A 1138 26.68 -50.10 12.74
CA SER A 1138 27.36 -50.69 11.57
C SER A 1138 27.12 -49.95 10.25
N HIS A 1139 25.93 -49.37 10.05
CA HIS A 1139 25.54 -48.67 8.82
C HIS A 1139 25.58 -47.15 9.02
N PHE A 1140 25.96 -46.38 7.98
CA PHE A 1140 26.01 -44.91 8.04
C PHE A 1140 25.46 -44.24 6.77
N VAL A 1141 24.94 -43.03 6.91
CA VAL A 1141 24.40 -42.15 5.86
C VAL A 1141 25.06 -40.78 5.98
N ASN A 1142 25.42 -40.18 4.84
CA ASN A 1142 26.16 -38.93 4.79
C ASN A 1142 25.21 -37.71 4.81
N ASP A 1143 25.68 -36.57 5.34
CA ASP A 1143 24.86 -35.37 5.56
C ASP A 1143 24.34 -34.74 4.26
N ASP A 1144 25.11 -34.84 3.16
CA ASP A 1144 24.73 -34.31 1.85
C ASP A 1144 23.52 -35.05 1.25
N GLU A 1145 23.36 -36.35 1.54
CA GLU A 1145 22.20 -37.13 1.04
C GLU A 1145 20.91 -36.77 1.79
N ILE A 1146 21.02 -36.43 3.07
CA ILE A 1146 19.89 -36.03 3.91
C ILE A 1146 19.47 -34.59 3.62
N ASN A 1147 20.43 -33.67 3.48
CA ASN A 1147 20.12 -32.26 3.21
C ASN A 1147 19.47 -32.06 1.83
N ASN A 1148 19.92 -32.79 0.80
CA ASN A 1148 19.28 -32.76 -0.52
C ASN A 1148 17.81 -33.24 -0.50
N MET A 1149 17.44 -34.14 0.41
CA MET A 1149 16.06 -34.58 0.59
C MET A 1149 15.21 -33.57 1.38
N VAL A 1150 15.79 -32.90 2.37
CA VAL A 1150 15.10 -31.85 3.13
C VAL A 1150 14.83 -30.61 2.25
N GLU A 1151 15.71 -30.29 1.29
CA GLU A 1151 15.49 -29.23 0.29
C GLU A 1151 14.45 -29.61 -0.78
N TYR A 1152 14.24 -30.90 -1.06
CA TYR A 1152 13.22 -31.35 -2.02
C TYR A 1152 11.77 -31.28 -1.47
N GLU A 1153 11.61 -31.15 -0.14
CA GLU A 1153 10.31 -31.01 0.53
C GLU A 1153 9.95 -29.58 0.97
N ALA A 1154 10.91 -28.65 0.96
CA ALA A 1154 10.73 -27.25 1.38
C ALA A 1154 10.47 -26.32 0.18
#